data_AF-A0A1V2KZH7-F1
#
_entry.id   AF-A0A1V2KZH7-F1
#
_cell.length_a   1.000
_cell.length_b   1.000
_cell.length_c   1.000
_cell.angle_alpha   90.00
_cell.angle_beta   90.00
_cell.angle_gamma   90.00
#
_symmetry.space_group_name_H-M   'P 1'
#
loop_
_entity.id
_entity.type
_entity.pdbx_description
1 polymer ?
#
loop_
_entity_poly.entity_id
_entity_poly.type
_entity_poly.pdbx_seq_one_letter_code
_entity_poly.pdbx_strand_id
1 'polypeptide(L)'
;MAVENKEIVDSKGTACIGCRLRRKRCDKKHPICTGCSDLQIPRELCIYRKMGLASKDSKATLAKEVKKNRELKDDKERTMALYNYNKRTSGSPQDYFYLKDTRREGAYKMFQLNPEKNPLLCTVMTAPQTSAYLGSISVAAITEAEPQMKLLLQQIHRVIMKEKIIYEKRVAEEAKYPEKEIVVATFNEHCRAFLVGIKDIDGDQSILELIGDIEQNFPSQQTCEYALQLFFRQNSHRWTMFPYVDEASFREKFDQIVKFDQQGRVSFHIALPQQSERIVFIAWVLAILALASFCFGQSRNDVEKMDFVLFAKYSSALTRVDIVGKRIRLGEQAIGFEFIAVNFALLLLEKYTASAGFMDSLDKICEATLSIRLLITMAMSINLHKDPDRFYPNATAGEKRSLKTLWYTLVMYETFESMDIGFIPKFEPACFRRDDSCYNGLIECLHTLHSVLFNYNMIDDMGKVDDLIEFLEGNLIKRLKSVLKDEFKPMAVDIEVLQNYDLDDISIEHLEEYHMIMQRLGMRYLILTTILAFYHICYKRLEQTGEGQSQKCRRFRMLGWKYALTIETLFGEMWVGLKRAGNHKNYFSFFPVACILVMAPILRFAQRRVTLFATSRFLGMLNVDDQLIVNYVLYGNDQQDDATSKLLEASGEVNKMFKIGDFDDLDVDDDYELLLKKFGELNSVRFLVVSLCKVMSDTLACMHSAKTTFNFMKLSKIFHVLLLRLCSFLLNYTVQDSDNSGPEDYEQNGVVRVNKGEGTPTIDTGSPHAMNTEEKKFDFKSFFTNGHDVTVDEDEIFELFNMTSKTKYTW
;
A
#
# COMPACT_ATOMS: atom_id res chain seq x y z
N MET A 1 19.97 29.99 -29.90
CA MET A 1 19.67 29.72 -31.31
C MET A 1 18.56 30.66 -31.76
N ALA A 2 18.84 31.49 -32.76
CA ALA A 2 17.83 32.29 -33.43
C ALA A 2 16.79 31.34 -34.04
N VAL A 3 15.52 31.50 -33.66
CA VAL A 3 14.41 30.84 -34.35
C VAL A 3 13.62 31.94 -35.04
N GLU A 4 13.52 31.75 -36.34
CA GLU A 4 13.19 32.71 -37.37
C GLU A 4 11.76 33.24 -37.27
N ASN A 5 11.62 34.55 -37.49
CA ASN A 5 10.36 35.18 -37.83
C ASN A 5 9.85 34.57 -39.16
N LYS A 6 8.85 33.69 -39.09
CA LYS A 6 8.04 33.36 -40.26
C LYS A 6 7.25 34.61 -40.66
N GLU A 7 7.73 35.28 -41.70
CA GLU A 7 7.02 36.31 -42.45
C GLU A 7 5.65 35.78 -42.89
N ILE A 8 4.58 36.41 -42.40
CA ILE A 8 3.22 36.13 -42.89
C ILE A 8 3.04 36.87 -44.21
N VAL A 9 2.93 36.05 -45.24
CA VAL A 9 2.73 36.39 -46.65
C VAL A 9 1.71 37.52 -46.87
N ASP A 10 2.17 38.46 -47.68
CA ASP A 10 1.54 39.69 -48.13
C ASP A 10 0.24 39.43 -48.91
N SER A 11 -0.91 39.81 -48.36
CA SER A 11 -2.19 39.70 -49.08
C SER A 11 -2.36 40.91 -50.03
N LYS A 12 -1.80 40.77 -51.24
CA LYS A 12 -1.96 41.71 -52.36
C LYS A 12 -3.43 42.08 -52.55
N GLY A 13 -3.82 43.27 -52.07
CA GLY A 13 -5.12 43.87 -52.36
C GLY A 13 -5.80 44.63 -51.23
N THR A 14 -5.55 44.34 -49.96
CA THR A 14 -6.35 44.93 -48.86
C THR A 14 -5.74 46.20 -48.26
N ALA A 15 -6.59 47.16 -47.86
CA ALA A 15 -6.20 48.28 -47.00
C ALA A 15 -5.86 47.76 -45.59
N CYS A 16 -5.00 48.45 -44.84
CA CYS A 16 -4.69 48.06 -43.47
C CYS A 16 -5.96 48.08 -42.59
N ILE A 17 -5.96 47.27 -41.52
CA ILE A 17 -7.09 47.14 -40.61
C ILE A 17 -7.54 48.50 -40.05
N GLY A 18 -6.59 49.38 -39.68
CA GLY A 18 -6.87 50.71 -39.15
C GLY A 18 -7.67 51.58 -40.12
N CYS A 19 -7.21 51.69 -41.38
CA CYS A 19 -7.94 52.41 -42.42
C CYS A 19 -9.28 51.74 -42.78
N ARG A 20 -9.35 50.40 -42.73
CA ARG A 20 -10.54 49.63 -43.08
C ARG A 20 -11.68 49.77 -42.07
N LEU A 21 -11.38 49.73 -40.76
CA LEU A 21 -12.36 49.97 -39.69
C LEU A 21 -12.92 51.39 -39.72
N ARG A 22 -12.09 52.37 -40.13
CA ARG A 22 -12.44 53.80 -40.18
C ARG A 22 -12.91 54.27 -41.57
N ARG A 23 -12.99 53.37 -42.56
CA ARG A 23 -13.39 53.64 -43.96
C ARG A 23 -12.62 54.78 -44.64
N LYS A 24 -11.31 54.87 -44.43
CA LYS A 24 -10.41 55.83 -45.12
C LYS A 24 -9.52 55.15 -46.16
N ARG A 25 -9.00 55.93 -47.12
CA ARG A 25 -8.09 55.45 -48.16
C ARG A 25 -6.73 55.10 -47.54
N CYS A 26 -6.22 53.91 -47.86
CA CYS A 26 -4.91 53.43 -47.40
C CYS A 26 -3.95 53.44 -48.59
N ASP A 27 -2.82 54.13 -48.44
CA ASP A 27 -1.77 54.25 -49.46
C ASP A 27 -0.73 53.12 -49.40
N LYS A 28 -0.89 52.18 -48.45
CA LYS A 28 -0.13 50.92 -48.36
C LYS A 28 1.37 51.05 -48.10
N LYS A 29 1.85 52.22 -47.67
CA LYS A 29 3.27 52.38 -47.29
C LYS A 29 3.61 51.57 -46.03
N HIS A 30 4.83 51.04 -46.00
CA HIS A 30 5.44 50.35 -44.86
C HIS A 30 6.57 51.20 -44.27
N PRO A 31 6.79 51.19 -42.94
CA PRO A 31 6.12 50.36 -41.93
C PRO A 31 4.73 50.86 -41.49
N ILE A 32 4.33 52.07 -41.89
CA ILE A 32 3.02 52.66 -41.59
C ILE A 32 2.48 53.44 -42.79
N CYS A 33 1.18 53.32 -43.07
CA CYS A 33 0.52 54.07 -44.16
C CYS A 33 0.26 55.53 -43.74
N THR A 34 0.24 56.47 -44.69
CA THR A 34 0.04 57.91 -44.38
C THR A 34 -1.28 58.13 -43.64
N GLY A 35 -2.35 57.41 -44.00
CA GLY A 35 -3.64 57.50 -43.31
C GLY A 35 -3.61 57.07 -41.83
N CYS A 36 -2.70 56.15 -41.44
CA CYS A 36 -2.48 55.77 -40.04
C CYS A 36 -1.52 56.73 -39.33
N SER A 37 -0.52 57.23 -40.05
CA SER A 37 0.44 58.23 -39.53
C SER A 37 -0.26 59.53 -39.14
N ASP A 38 -1.13 60.05 -40.01
CA ASP A 38 -1.87 61.30 -39.78
C ASP A 38 -2.83 61.19 -38.57
N LEU A 39 -3.31 59.98 -38.29
CA LEU A 39 -4.19 59.69 -37.16
C LEU A 39 -3.43 59.29 -35.89
N GLN A 40 -2.09 59.42 -35.90
CA GLN A 40 -1.20 59.02 -34.80
C GLN A 40 -1.45 57.58 -34.32
N ILE A 41 -1.78 56.67 -35.25
CA ILE A 41 -1.92 55.25 -34.94
C ILE A 41 -0.50 54.66 -34.87
N PRO A 42 -0.13 53.96 -33.77
CA PRO A 42 1.17 53.30 -33.66
C PRO A 42 1.48 52.38 -34.84
N ARG A 43 2.76 52.33 -35.26
CA ARG A 43 3.17 51.54 -36.44
C ARG A 43 2.81 50.06 -36.31
N GLU A 44 2.84 49.51 -35.09
CA GLU A 44 2.51 48.10 -34.86
C GLU A 44 1.04 47.76 -35.19
N LEU A 45 0.15 48.75 -35.24
CA LEU A 45 -1.29 48.56 -35.47
C LEU A 45 -1.70 48.79 -36.93
N CYS A 46 -0.79 49.23 -37.80
CA CYS A 46 -1.01 49.38 -39.24
C CYS A 46 -0.83 48.03 -39.98
N ILE A 47 -1.65 47.04 -39.62
CA ILE A 47 -1.50 45.64 -40.05
C ILE A 47 -2.40 45.32 -41.25
N TYR A 48 -1.85 44.62 -42.24
CA TYR A 48 -2.56 44.17 -43.45
C TYR A 48 -2.98 42.69 -43.34
N ARG A 49 -3.84 42.38 -42.37
CA ARG A 49 -4.42 41.03 -42.20
C ARG A 49 -5.89 40.99 -42.62
N LYS A 50 -6.33 39.85 -43.18
CA LYS A 50 -7.75 39.56 -43.42
C LYS A 50 -8.45 39.35 -42.07
N MET A 51 -9.18 40.36 -41.57
CA MET A 51 -10.20 40.16 -40.54
C MET A 51 -11.58 40.00 -41.20
N GLY A 52 -12.26 38.88 -40.91
CA GLY A 52 -13.69 38.73 -41.16
C GLY A 52 -14.45 39.43 -40.03
N LEU A 53 -15.15 40.53 -40.34
CA LEU A 53 -16.03 41.19 -39.38
C LEU A 53 -17.33 40.40 -39.28
N ALA A 54 -17.66 39.89 -38.09
CA ALA A 54 -18.83 39.03 -37.87
C ALA A 54 -20.18 39.77 -37.98
N SER A 55 -20.22 41.10 -37.94
CA SER A 55 -21.40 41.90 -38.32
C SER A 55 -21.02 43.36 -38.66
N LYS A 56 -21.94 44.11 -39.30
CA LYS A 56 -21.76 45.52 -39.69
C LYS A 56 -21.69 46.49 -38.51
N ASP A 57 -21.91 46.03 -37.29
CA ASP A 57 -21.93 46.86 -36.09
C ASP A 57 -20.62 46.74 -35.32
N SER A 58 -19.74 47.73 -35.56
CA SER A 58 -18.40 47.78 -34.98
C SER A 58 -18.42 47.93 -33.46
N LYS A 59 -19.50 48.49 -32.88
CA LYS A 59 -19.65 48.61 -31.42
C LYS A 59 -19.93 47.26 -30.76
N ALA A 60 -20.77 46.43 -31.37
CA ALA A 60 -21.07 45.09 -30.85
C ALA A 60 -19.85 44.17 -30.94
N THR A 61 -19.11 44.24 -32.06
CA THR A 61 -17.86 43.48 -32.23
C THR A 61 -16.79 43.96 -31.25
N LEU A 62 -16.65 45.28 -31.05
CA LEU A 62 -15.74 45.85 -30.07
C LEU A 62 -16.11 45.45 -28.63
N ALA A 63 -17.38 45.48 -28.25
CA ALA A 63 -17.83 45.06 -26.93
C ALA A 63 -17.53 43.57 -26.67
N LYS A 64 -17.76 42.71 -27.66
CA LYS A 64 -17.46 41.28 -27.58
C LYS A 64 -15.95 41.02 -27.48
N GLU A 65 -15.14 41.71 -28.28
CA GLU A 65 -13.69 41.57 -28.22
C GLU A 65 -13.09 42.19 -26.95
N VAL A 66 -13.64 43.29 -26.42
CA VAL A 66 -13.23 43.86 -25.13
C VAL A 66 -13.56 42.90 -23.99
N LYS A 67 -14.73 42.26 -24.02
CA LYS A 67 -15.10 41.22 -23.05
C LYS A 67 -14.14 40.03 -23.13
N LYS A 68 -13.89 39.52 -24.33
CA LYS A 68 -12.96 38.41 -24.57
C LYS A 68 -11.52 38.75 -24.18
N ASN A 69 -11.09 40.00 -24.38
CA ASN A 69 -9.76 40.47 -24.00
C ASN A 69 -9.64 40.68 -22.48
N ARG A 70 -10.72 41.04 -21.78
CA ARG A 70 -10.77 40.99 -20.30
C ARG A 70 -10.67 39.55 -19.81
N GLU A 71 -11.50 38.65 -20.34
CA GLU A 71 -11.46 37.23 -19.99
C GLU A 71 -10.07 36.63 -20.23
N LEU A 72 -9.43 36.93 -21.37
CA LEU A 72 -8.05 36.49 -21.66
C LEU A 72 -6.98 37.16 -20.79
N LYS A 73 -7.19 38.39 -20.31
CA LYS A 73 -6.26 39.04 -19.37
C LYS A 73 -6.38 38.42 -17.98
N ASP A 74 -7.59 38.17 -17.51
CA ASP A 74 -7.84 37.51 -16.23
C ASP A 74 -7.30 36.06 -16.27
N ASP A 75 -7.49 35.37 -17.40
CA ASP A 75 -6.97 34.02 -17.60
C ASP A 75 -5.45 34.00 -17.78
N LYS A 76 -4.87 35.02 -18.42
CA LYS A 76 -3.43 35.24 -18.46
C LYS A 76 -2.88 35.53 -17.07
N GLU A 77 -3.50 36.39 -16.28
CA GLU A 77 -3.06 36.69 -14.91
C GLU A 77 -3.18 35.46 -14.00
N ARG A 78 -4.26 34.68 -14.11
CA ARG A 78 -4.38 33.36 -13.45
C ARG A 78 -3.30 32.39 -13.91
N THR A 79 -3.08 32.28 -15.21
CA THR A 79 -2.06 31.38 -15.78
C THR A 79 -0.66 31.85 -15.42
N MET A 80 -0.41 33.15 -15.32
CA MET A 80 0.88 33.73 -14.96
C MET A 80 1.11 33.66 -13.44
N ALA A 81 0.04 33.74 -12.63
CA ALA A 81 0.08 33.42 -11.20
C ALA A 81 0.34 31.93 -10.97
N LEU A 82 -0.31 31.03 -11.73
CA LEU A 82 -0.02 29.59 -11.73
C LEU A 82 1.39 29.29 -12.24
N TYR A 83 1.85 29.99 -13.28
CA TYR A 83 3.20 29.86 -13.83
C TYR A 83 4.25 30.41 -12.87
N ASN A 84 3.99 31.50 -12.15
CA ASN A 84 4.90 32.06 -11.15
C ASN A 84 4.86 31.26 -9.83
N TYR A 85 3.71 30.70 -9.46
CA TYR A 85 3.58 29.71 -8.41
C TYR A 85 4.42 28.50 -8.77
N ASN A 86 4.19 27.93 -9.96
CA ASN A 86 5.00 26.85 -10.51
C ASN A 86 6.48 27.25 -10.57
N LYS A 87 6.88 28.42 -11.08
CA LYS A 87 8.29 28.84 -11.14
C LYS A 87 8.94 29.08 -9.77
N ARG A 88 8.16 29.34 -8.72
CA ARG A 88 8.61 29.36 -7.32
C ARG A 88 8.56 27.99 -6.65
N THR A 89 7.79 27.05 -7.19
CA THR A 89 7.67 25.64 -6.74
C THR A 89 8.27 24.63 -7.73
N SER A 90 9.00 25.09 -8.74
CA SER A 90 9.60 24.32 -9.83
C SER A 90 11.02 24.81 -10.05
N GLY A 91 11.85 24.66 -9.02
CA GLY A 91 13.02 23.88 -9.32
C GLY A 91 12.51 22.46 -9.50
N SER A 92 12.72 21.88 -10.67
CA SER A 92 12.48 20.45 -10.84
C SER A 92 13.28 19.72 -9.75
N PRO A 93 12.76 18.65 -9.14
CA PRO A 93 13.57 17.82 -8.25
C PRO A 93 14.86 17.37 -8.94
N GLN A 94 14.85 17.19 -10.27
CA GLN A 94 16.03 16.84 -11.07
C GLN A 94 17.16 17.89 -11.07
N ASP A 95 16.89 19.19 -11.11
CA ASP A 95 17.95 20.21 -11.21
C ASP A 95 18.74 20.41 -9.90
N TYR A 96 18.23 19.88 -8.78
CA TYR A 96 18.90 19.98 -7.47
C TYR A 96 19.91 18.86 -7.20
N PHE A 97 19.84 17.72 -7.91
CA PHE A 97 20.75 16.59 -7.68
C PHE A 97 22.14 16.79 -8.30
N TYR A 98 22.28 17.61 -9.35
CA TYR A 98 23.53 17.71 -10.14
C TYR A 98 24.44 18.91 -9.85
N LEU A 99 24.11 19.80 -8.91
CA LEU A 99 24.96 20.95 -8.58
C LEU A 99 25.88 20.66 -7.38
N LYS A 100 27.17 20.40 -7.69
CA LYS A 100 28.29 20.38 -6.73
C LYS A 100 28.66 21.83 -6.36
N ASP A 101 28.04 22.42 -5.34
CA ASP A 101 28.72 23.52 -4.62
C ASP A 101 28.11 23.88 -3.26
N THR A 102 28.95 24.46 -2.41
CA THR A 102 28.79 24.94 -1.02
C THR A 102 27.56 25.81 -0.70
N ARG A 103 26.77 26.23 -1.70
CA ARG A 103 25.44 26.85 -1.50
C ARG A 103 24.34 25.82 -1.11
N ARG A 104 24.65 24.52 -1.15
CA ARG A 104 23.78 23.37 -0.79
C ARG A 104 23.22 23.41 0.64
N GLU A 105 24.05 23.63 1.65
CA GLU A 105 23.61 23.47 3.05
C GLU A 105 22.56 24.48 3.48
N GLY A 106 22.66 25.74 3.01
CA GLY A 106 21.73 26.81 3.39
C GLY A 106 20.34 26.65 2.76
N ALA A 107 20.27 26.24 1.49
CA ALA A 107 19.00 26.05 0.78
C ALA A 107 18.28 24.75 1.21
N TYR A 108 19.03 23.68 1.46
CA TYR A 108 18.50 22.42 1.99
C TYR A 108 17.97 22.58 3.43
N LYS A 109 18.70 23.29 4.31
CA LYS A 109 18.21 23.65 5.66
C LYS A 109 16.95 24.50 5.62
N MET A 110 16.86 25.49 4.72
CA MET A 110 15.65 26.31 4.57
C MET A 110 14.42 25.52 4.08
N PHE A 111 14.61 24.48 3.27
CA PHE A 111 13.51 23.60 2.83
C PHE A 111 13.08 22.63 3.95
N GLN A 112 14.04 22.06 4.69
CA GLN A 112 13.77 21.19 5.84
C GLN A 112 13.05 21.90 6.99
N LEU A 113 13.18 23.23 7.13
CA LEU A 113 12.56 23.99 8.21
C LEU A 113 11.22 24.64 7.83
N ASN A 114 10.69 24.37 6.62
CA ASN A 114 9.40 24.93 6.19
C ASN A 114 8.25 23.92 6.42
N PRO A 115 7.31 24.18 7.34
CA PRO A 115 6.18 23.29 7.62
C PRO A 115 5.23 23.06 6.44
N GLU A 116 5.17 24.00 5.48
CA GLU A 116 4.34 23.86 4.26
C GLU A 116 4.96 22.92 3.21
N LYS A 117 6.23 22.53 3.39
CA LYS A 117 7.02 21.75 2.41
C LYS A 117 7.66 20.50 2.99
N ASN A 118 7.83 20.42 4.30
CA ASN A 118 8.37 19.25 4.99
C ASN A 118 7.26 18.56 5.79
N PRO A 119 6.71 17.43 5.31
CA PRO A 119 5.64 16.72 6.00
C PRO A 119 6.06 16.16 7.36
N LEU A 120 7.36 16.11 7.70
CA LEU A 120 7.80 15.74 9.05
C LEU A 120 7.49 16.80 10.11
N LEU A 121 7.24 18.05 9.71
CA LEU A 121 7.00 19.16 10.62
C LEU A 121 5.52 19.30 11.03
N CYS A 122 4.61 18.67 10.30
CA CYS A 122 3.17 18.72 10.53
C CYS A 122 2.62 17.31 10.75
N THR A 123 1.76 17.16 11.75
CA THR A 123 1.06 15.88 12.01
C THR A 123 0.02 15.58 10.94
N VAL A 124 -0.55 16.62 10.33
CA VAL A 124 -1.52 16.54 9.24
C VAL A 124 -1.19 17.62 8.22
N MET A 125 -0.99 17.23 6.96
CA MET A 125 -0.79 18.17 5.85
C MET A 125 -1.70 17.78 4.68
N THR A 126 -2.47 18.72 4.15
CA THR A 126 -3.18 18.51 2.88
C THR A 126 -2.17 18.53 1.73
N ALA A 127 -2.00 17.42 1.02
CA ALA A 127 -1.18 17.40 -0.18
C ALA A 127 -1.90 18.17 -1.30
N PRO A 128 -1.27 19.18 -1.94
CA PRO A 128 -1.93 19.95 -3.00
C PRO A 128 -2.25 19.15 -4.27
N GLN A 129 -1.71 17.93 -4.38
CA GLN A 129 -1.66 17.14 -5.61
C GLN A 129 -2.31 15.75 -5.48
N THR A 130 -2.72 15.35 -4.28
CA THR A 130 -3.44 14.09 -4.04
C THR A 130 -4.61 14.35 -3.09
N SER A 131 -5.62 13.48 -3.11
CA SER A 131 -6.70 13.48 -2.10
C SER A 131 -6.24 12.94 -0.74
N ALA A 132 -4.96 12.57 -0.60
CA ALA A 132 -4.39 12.02 0.62
C ALA A 132 -3.70 13.12 1.45
N TYR A 133 -4.09 13.22 2.73
CA TYR A 133 -3.27 13.86 3.74
C TYR A 133 -1.93 13.14 3.91
N LEU A 134 -0.87 13.91 4.14
CA LEU A 134 0.48 13.45 4.41
C LEU A 134 0.89 13.91 5.81
N GLY A 135 0.62 13.09 6.82
CA GLY A 135 1.10 13.34 8.18
C GLY A 135 2.55 12.89 8.38
N SER A 136 3.25 13.47 9.36
CA SER A 136 4.64 13.14 9.70
C SER A 136 4.90 11.68 10.07
N ILE A 137 3.86 10.94 10.47
CA ILE A 137 3.95 9.50 10.73
C ILE A 137 3.85 8.64 9.46
N SER A 138 3.38 9.20 8.34
CA SER A 138 3.13 8.46 7.10
C SER A 138 4.40 7.89 6.49
N VAL A 139 4.27 6.77 5.78
CA VAL A 139 5.36 6.16 5.02
C VAL A 139 5.90 7.13 3.96
N ALA A 140 5.02 7.91 3.35
CA ALA A 140 5.41 8.93 2.39
C ALA A 140 6.30 10.01 3.04
N ALA A 141 5.88 10.58 4.17
CA ALA A 141 6.67 11.59 4.89
C ALA A 141 8.04 11.05 5.34
N ILE A 142 8.07 9.82 5.87
CA ILE A 142 9.31 9.15 6.27
C ILE A 142 10.23 8.92 5.05
N THR A 143 9.67 8.50 3.92
CA THR A 143 10.46 8.29 2.69
C THR A 143 11.00 9.61 2.15
N GLU A 144 10.22 10.70 2.22
CA GLU A 144 10.67 12.03 1.80
C GLU A 144 11.77 12.61 2.69
N ALA A 145 11.81 12.22 3.95
CA ALA A 145 12.89 12.55 4.87
C ALA A 145 14.23 11.88 4.56
N GLU A 146 14.23 10.88 3.66
CA GLU A 146 15.37 10.01 3.36
C GLU A 146 15.66 10.00 1.84
N PRO A 147 16.42 10.99 1.31
CA PRO A 147 16.59 11.17 -0.14
C PRO A 147 17.16 9.95 -0.88
N GLN A 148 18.18 9.30 -0.32
CA GLN A 148 18.82 8.11 -0.93
C GLN A 148 17.86 6.92 -0.98
N MET A 149 17.07 6.73 0.08
CA MET A 149 16.03 5.69 0.13
C MET A 149 14.94 5.98 -0.91
N LYS A 150 14.47 7.23 -1.00
CA LYS A 150 13.48 7.64 -2.01
C LYS A 150 13.96 7.31 -3.43
N LEU A 151 15.22 7.62 -3.74
CA LEU A 151 15.81 7.32 -5.04
C LEU A 151 15.86 5.80 -5.30
N LEU A 152 16.35 5.01 -4.35
CA LEU A 152 16.43 3.55 -4.47
C LEU A 152 15.04 2.93 -4.72
N LEU A 153 14.04 3.31 -3.93
CA LEU A 153 12.66 2.85 -4.07
C LEU A 153 12.05 3.21 -5.41
N GLN A 154 12.34 4.41 -5.93
CA GLN A 154 11.88 4.85 -7.25
C GLN A 154 12.45 3.97 -8.36
N GLN A 155 13.74 3.62 -8.29
CA GLN A 155 14.37 2.79 -9.31
C GLN A 155 13.85 1.34 -9.26
N ILE A 156 13.70 0.77 -8.07
CA ILE A 156 13.03 -0.54 -7.87
C ILE A 156 11.61 -0.52 -8.45
N HIS A 157 10.84 0.52 -8.16
CA HIS A 157 9.47 0.64 -8.65
C HIS A 157 9.40 0.70 -10.18
N ARG A 158 10.31 1.45 -10.82
CA ARG A 158 10.38 1.55 -12.29
C ARG A 158 10.60 0.20 -12.96
N VAL A 159 11.58 -0.57 -12.48
CA VAL A 159 11.86 -1.91 -13.01
C VAL A 159 10.62 -2.80 -12.86
N ILE A 160 9.99 -2.78 -11.68
CA ILE A 160 8.81 -3.60 -11.42
C ILE A 160 7.63 -3.24 -12.33
N MET A 161 7.35 -1.95 -12.53
CA MET A 161 6.24 -1.51 -13.37
C MET A 161 6.46 -1.84 -14.86
N LYS A 162 7.69 -1.70 -15.35
CA LYS A 162 8.02 -2.01 -16.74
C LYS A 162 7.79 -3.49 -17.07
N GLU A 163 8.27 -4.38 -16.22
CA GLU A 163 8.10 -5.81 -16.43
C GLU A 163 6.66 -6.28 -16.23
N LYS A 164 5.92 -5.62 -15.33
CA LYS A 164 4.47 -5.82 -15.22
C LYS A 164 3.80 -5.55 -16.57
N ILE A 165 4.10 -4.41 -17.20
CA ILE A 165 3.54 -4.05 -18.51
C ILE A 165 3.90 -5.12 -19.57
N ILE A 166 5.13 -5.65 -19.54
CA ILE A 166 5.57 -6.71 -20.47
C ILE A 166 4.79 -8.01 -20.23
N TYR A 167 4.64 -8.43 -18.97
CA TYR A 167 3.87 -9.62 -18.61
C TYR A 167 2.40 -9.48 -19.00
N GLU A 168 1.77 -8.33 -18.73
CA GLU A 168 0.38 -8.07 -19.07
C GLU A 168 0.14 -8.07 -20.58
N LYS A 169 1.05 -7.50 -21.36
CA LYS A 169 1.00 -7.58 -22.83
C LYS A 169 1.07 -9.03 -23.30
N ARG A 170 1.98 -9.83 -22.74
CA ARG A 170 2.12 -11.26 -23.08
C ARG A 170 0.87 -12.06 -22.69
N VAL A 171 0.33 -11.83 -21.48
CA VAL A 171 -0.90 -12.49 -21.02
C VAL A 171 -2.08 -12.06 -21.87
N ALA A 172 -2.21 -10.78 -22.24
CA ALA A 172 -3.29 -10.32 -23.11
C ALA A 172 -3.19 -10.89 -24.54
N GLU A 173 -1.96 -11.07 -25.05
CA GLU A 173 -1.70 -11.71 -26.35
C GLU A 173 -1.96 -13.22 -26.32
N GLU A 174 -1.69 -13.89 -25.19
CA GLU A 174 -1.94 -15.33 -24.97
C GLU A 174 -3.40 -15.64 -24.55
N ALA A 175 -4.07 -14.70 -23.86
CA ALA A 175 -5.42 -14.87 -23.32
C ALA A 175 -6.49 -14.41 -24.32
N LYS A 176 -7.01 -15.37 -25.09
CA LYS A 176 -8.47 -15.40 -25.23
C LYS A 176 -9.02 -15.50 -23.81
N TYR A 177 -9.93 -14.62 -23.39
CA TYR A 177 -10.62 -14.77 -22.10
C TYR A 177 -10.99 -16.24 -21.93
N PRO A 178 -10.58 -16.92 -20.84
CA PRO A 178 -11.05 -18.27 -20.59
C PRO A 178 -12.57 -18.25 -20.63
N GLU A 179 -13.20 -19.23 -21.28
CA GLU A 179 -14.66 -19.26 -21.49
C GLU A 179 -15.44 -18.99 -20.18
N LYS A 180 -14.86 -19.39 -19.04
CA LYS A 180 -15.38 -19.21 -17.68
C LYS A 180 -15.46 -17.77 -17.16
N GLU A 181 -14.88 -16.76 -17.82
CA GLU A 181 -14.88 -15.37 -17.34
C GLU A 181 -15.74 -14.41 -18.17
N ILE A 182 -16.30 -14.89 -19.29
CA ILE A 182 -16.97 -14.03 -20.27
C ILE A 182 -18.18 -13.33 -19.63
N VAL A 183 -18.97 -14.04 -18.83
CA VAL A 183 -20.22 -13.50 -18.24
C VAL A 183 -19.91 -12.41 -17.22
N VAL A 184 -18.99 -12.65 -16.28
CA VAL A 184 -18.60 -11.65 -15.27
C VAL A 184 -17.88 -10.44 -15.88
N ALA A 185 -17.07 -10.63 -16.93
CA ALA A 185 -16.45 -9.53 -17.66
C ALA A 185 -17.51 -8.67 -18.38
N THR A 186 -18.46 -9.32 -19.06
CA THR A 186 -19.57 -8.65 -19.75
C THR A 186 -20.44 -7.87 -18.76
N PHE A 187 -20.78 -8.46 -17.60
CA PHE A 187 -21.53 -7.78 -16.55
C PHE A 187 -20.80 -6.52 -16.05
N ASN A 188 -19.49 -6.60 -15.84
CA ASN A 188 -18.69 -5.45 -15.42
C ASN A 188 -18.61 -4.36 -16.50
N GLU A 189 -18.50 -4.74 -17.78
CA GLU A 189 -18.59 -3.79 -18.89
C GLU A 189 -19.96 -3.12 -18.97
N HIS A 190 -21.04 -3.87 -18.74
CA HIS A 190 -22.39 -3.34 -18.66
C HIS A 190 -22.53 -2.30 -17.54
N CYS A 191 -21.99 -2.57 -16.35
CA CYS A 191 -21.94 -1.61 -15.26
C CYS A 191 -21.22 -0.31 -15.65
N ARG A 192 -20.05 -0.42 -16.29
CA ARG A 192 -19.28 0.75 -16.75
C ARG A 192 -20.02 1.53 -17.83
N ALA A 193 -20.61 0.85 -18.81
CA ALA A 193 -21.35 1.47 -19.90
C ALA A 193 -22.60 2.21 -19.39
N PHE A 194 -23.28 1.66 -18.37
CA PHE A 194 -24.41 2.32 -17.72
C PHE A 194 -23.99 3.58 -16.97
N LEU A 195 -22.91 3.52 -16.17
CA LEU A 195 -22.39 4.67 -15.41
C LEU A 195 -21.98 5.85 -16.32
N VAL A 196 -21.48 5.57 -17.52
CA VAL A 196 -21.06 6.59 -18.50
C VAL A 196 -22.23 6.98 -19.44
N GLY A 197 -23.40 6.37 -19.30
CA GLY A 197 -24.60 6.69 -20.10
C GLY A 197 -24.52 6.27 -21.57
N ILE A 198 -23.69 5.27 -21.90
CA ILE A 198 -23.36 4.89 -23.28
C ILE A 198 -24.41 3.94 -23.90
N LYS A 199 -25.07 3.10 -23.10
CA LYS A 199 -26.02 2.08 -23.59
C LYS A 199 -27.23 1.90 -22.67
N ASP A 200 -28.40 1.69 -23.27
CA ASP A 200 -29.55 1.10 -22.57
C ASP A 200 -29.35 -0.42 -22.54
N ILE A 201 -29.10 -0.95 -21.34
CA ILE A 201 -28.79 -2.36 -21.10
C ILE A 201 -29.95 -2.99 -20.33
N ASP A 202 -30.29 -4.23 -20.67
CA ASP A 202 -31.18 -5.05 -19.82
C ASP A 202 -30.38 -5.60 -18.62
N GLY A 203 -30.23 -4.76 -17.60
CA GLY A 203 -29.45 -5.09 -16.42
C GLY A 203 -30.06 -6.22 -15.59
N ASP A 204 -31.39 -6.39 -15.58
CA ASP A 204 -32.02 -7.50 -14.86
C ASP A 204 -31.61 -8.85 -15.47
N GLN A 205 -31.60 -8.94 -16.80
CA GLN A 205 -31.15 -10.14 -17.51
C GLN A 205 -29.66 -10.42 -17.28
N SER A 206 -28.83 -9.37 -17.27
CA SER A 206 -27.39 -9.49 -16.97
C SER A 206 -27.14 -10.04 -15.55
N ILE A 207 -27.97 -9.67 -14.58
CA ILE A 207 -27.89 -10.19 -13.19
C ILE A 207 -28.26 -11.68 -13.15
N LEU A 208 -29.31 -12.10 -13.87
CA LEU A 208 -29.73 -13.50 -13.92
C LEU A 208 -28.68 -14.39 -14.60
N GLU A 209 -28.05 -13.91 -15.68
CA GLU A 209 -26.95 -14.60 -16.36
C GLU A 209 -25.74 -14.76 -15.44
N LEU A 210 -25.39 -13.72 -14.68
CA LEU A 210 -24.33 -13.79 -13.68
C LEU A 210 -24.61 -14.85 -12.60
N ILE A 211 -25.84 -14.90 -12.07
CA ILE A 211 -26.22 -15.92 -11.08
C ILE A 211 -26.11 -17.33 -11.68
N GLY A 212 -26.60 -17.53 -12.91
CA GLY A 212 -26.51 -18.82 -13.59
C GLY A 212 -25.07 -19.26 -13.86
N ASP A 213 -24.18 -18.33 -14.18
CA ASP A 213 -22.74 -18.60 -14.36
C ASP A 213 -22.06 -18.96 -13.02
N ILE A 214 -22.47 -18.32 -11.92
CA ILE A 214 -22.01 -18.68 -10.58
C ILE A 214 -22.43 -20.11 -10.22
N GLU A 215 -23.69 -20.48 -10.47
CA GLU A 215 -24.18 -21.84 -10.19
C GLU A 215 -23.41 -22.92 -10.97
N GLN A 216 -23.00 -22.62 -12.21
CA GLN A 216 -22.21 -23.52 -13.04
C GLN A 216 -20.77 -23.71 -12.56
N ASN A 217 -20.17 -22.68 -11.96
CA ASN A 217 -18.78 -22.69 -11.50
C ASN A 217 -18.65 -22.93 -9.98
N PHE A 218 -19.76 -23.12 -9.26
CA PHE A 218 -19.78 -23.37 -7.83
C PHE A 218 -19.14 -24.73 -7.50
N PRO A 219 -18.37 -24.85 -6.40
CA PRO A 219 -17.72 -26.11 -6.05
C PRO A 219 -18.73 -27.18 -5.61
N SER A 220 -18.29 -28.44 -5.56
CA SER A 220 -19.11 -29.52 -5.02
C SER A 220 -19.54 -29.27 -3.57
N GLN A 221 -20.66 -29.87 -3.15
CA GLN A 221 -21.15 -29.76 -1.77
C GLN A 221 -20.07 -30.11 -0.74
N GLN A 222 -19.30 -31.19 -0.97
CA GLN A 222 -18.24 -31.63 -0.07
C GLN A 222 -17.16 -30.55 0.09
N THR A 223 -16.71 -29.96 -1.02
CA THR A 223 -15.70 -28.89 -1.01
C THR A 223 -16.24 -27.63 -0.34
N CYS A 224 -17.48 -27.25 -0.62
CA CYS A 224 -18.14 -26.09 -0.01
C CYS A 224 -18.25 -26.27 1.52
N GLU A 225 -18.76 -27.42 1.97
CA GLU A 225 -18.90 -27.72 3.40
C GLU A 225 -17.55 -27.74 4.12
N TYR A 226 -16.54 -28.31 3.48
CA TYR A 226 -15.19 -28.32 4.03
C TYR A 226 -14.60 -26.91 4.17
N ALA A 227 -14.80 -26.05 3.16
CA ALA A 227 -14.38 -24.65 3.21
C ALA A 227 -15.10 -23.87 4.33
N LEU A 228 -16.41 -24.07 4.49
CA LEU A 228 -17.20 -23.45 5.56
C LEU A 228 -16.76 -23.92 6.94
N GLN A 229 -16.56 -25.22 7.13
CA GLN A 229 -16.09 -25.77 8.41
C GLN A 229 -14.75 -25.16 8.83
N LEU A 230 -13.81 -25.02 7.89
CA LEU A 230 -12.53 -24.38 8.15
C LEU A 230 -12.68 -22.90 8.48
N PHE A 231 -13.54 -22.19 7.74
CA PHE A 231 -13.84 -20.79 7.99
C PHE A 231 -14.37 -20.57 9.43
N PHE A 232 -15.36 -21.34 9.88
CA PHE A 232 -15.92 -21.19 11.22
C PHE A 232 -14.93 -21.58 12.31
N ARG A 233 -14.20 -22.68 12.13
CA ARG A 233 -13.15 -23.12 13.08
C ARG A 233 -12.05 -22.07 13.25
N GLN A 234 -11.66 -21.39 12.18
CA GLN A 234 -10.62 -20.35 12.23
C GLN A 234 -11.10 -19.06 12.90
N ASN A 235 -12.41 -18.79 12.85
CA ASN A 235 -13.00 -17.50 13.24
C ASN A 235 -13.82 -17.55 14.53
N SER A 236 -13.84 -18.67 15.26
CA SER A 236 -14.69 -18.89 16.44
C SER A 236 -14.56 -17.86 17.56
N HIS A 237 -13.38 -17.22 17.73
CA HIS A 237 -13.14 -16.22 18.78
C HIS A 237 -12.26 -15.05 18.32
N ARG A 238 -12.19 -14.73 17.02
CA ARG A 238 -11.32 -13.62 16.58
C ARG A 238 -11.90 -12.27 16.99
N TRP A 239 -11.07 -11.47 17.65
CA TRP A 239 -11.51 -10.24 18.32
C TRP A 239 -11.13 -8.99 17.54
N THR A 240 -10.05 -9.02 16.78
CA THR A 240 -9.48 -7.79 16.18
C THR A 240 -8.94 -7.93 14.76
N MET A 241 -8.49 -9.08 14.28
CA MET A 241 -7.89 -9.18 12.92
C MET A 241 -8.83 -9.72 11.84
N PHE A 242 -9.87 -10.44 12.24
CA PHE A 242 -10.88 -10.97 11.34
C PHE A 242 -12.20 -11.07 12.14
N PRO A 243 -13.36 -10.80 11.54
CA PRO A 243 -14.64 -10.84 12.27
C PRO A 243 -15.02 -12.27 12.67
N TYR A 244 -15.60 -12.41 13.86
CA TYR A 244 -16.35 -13.60 14.25
C TYR A 244 -17.68 -13.67 13.46
N VAL A 245 -18.05 -14.86 13.03
CA VAL A 245 -19.35 -15.11 12.39
C VAL A 245 -20.10 -16.16 13.20
N ASP A 246 -21.31 -15.83 13.63
CA ASP A 246 -22.20 -16.78 14.29
C ASP A 246 -22.59 -17.89 13.30
N GLU A 247 -22.02 -19.08 13.52
CA GLU A 247 -22.20 -20.22 12.62
C GLU A 247 -23.66 -20.65 12.56
N ALA A 248 -24.38 -20.65 13.67
CA ALA A 248 -25.78 -21.08 13.72
C ALA A 248 -26.66 -20.20 12.83
N SER A 249 -26.58 -18.87 12.99
CA SER A 249 -27.34 -17.91 12.18
C SER A 249 -26.92 -17.93 10.71
N PHE A 250 -25.62 -18.13 10.43
CA PHE A 250 -25.15 -18.30 9.06
C PHE A 250 -25.73 -19.56 8.40
N ARG A 251 -25.67 -20.70 9.11
CA ARG A 251 -26.13 -22.00 8.61
C ARG A 251 -27.63 -22.00 8.35
N GLU A 252 -28.41 -21.38 9.22
CA GLU A 252 -29.85 -21.20 9.00
C GLU A 252 -30.14 -20.48 7.68
N LYS A 253 -29.45 -19.36 7.40
CA LYS A 253 -29.60 -18.64 6.12
C LYS A 253 -29.05 -19.43 4.94
N PHE A 254 -27.90 -20.09 5.11
CA PHE A 254 -27.26 -20.91 4.08
C PHE A 254 -28.20 -22.01 3.60
N ASP A 255 -28.79 -22.76 4.53
CA ASP A 255 -29.70 -23.86 4.21
C ASP A 255 -31.00 -23.37 3.55
N GLN A 256 -31.42 -22.13 3.79
CA GLN A 256 -32.59 -21.55 3.12
C GLN A 256 -32.32 -21.10 1.68
N ILE A 257 -31.07 -20.75 1.35
CA ILE A 257 -30.70 -20.08 0.08
C ILE A 257 -29.94 -21.03 -0.84
N VAL A 258 -29.04 -21.84 -0.33
CA VAL A 258 -28.14 -22.68 -1.11
C VAL A 258 -28.64 -24.13 -1.07
N LYS A 259 -29.00 -24.69 -2.23
CA LYS A 259 -29.47 -26.07 -2.35
C LYS A 259 -28.61 -26.85 -3.33
N PHE A 260 -28.17 -28.03 -2.90
CA PHE A 260 -27.47 -28.97 -3.76
C PHE A 260 -28.45 -30.04 -4.26
N ASP A 261 -28.39 -30.33 -5.55
CA ASP A 261 -29.12 -31.45 -6.14
C ASP A 261 -28.42 -32.81 -5.84
N GLN A 262 -29.03 -33.91 -6.25
CA GLN A 262 -28.46 -35.25 -6.07
C GLN A 262 -27.13 -35.48 -6.82
N GLN A 263 -26.81 -34.61 -7.78
CA GLN A 263 -25.59 -34.64 -8.58
C GLN A 263 -24.52 -33.71 -7.98
N GLY A 264 -24.81 -33.03 -6.86
CA GLY A 264 -23.91 -32.11 -6.18
C GLY A 264 -23.83 -30.72 -6.83
N ARG A 265 -24.73 -30.39 -7.76
CA ARG A 265 -24.80 -29.05 -8.38
C ARG A 265 -25.62 -28.12 -7.52
N VAL A 266 -25.15 -26.89 -7.38
CA VAL A 266 -25.83 -25.86 -6.59
C VAL A 266 -26.98 -25.23 -7.38
N SER A 267 -28.00 -24.80 -6.67
CA SER A 267 -29.01 -23.86 -7.11
C SER A 267 -29.31 -22.87 -5.98
N PHE A 268 -29.43 -21.59 -6.32
CA PHE A 268 -29.76 -20.55 -5.36
C PHE A 268 -31.27 -20.31 -5.33
N HIS A 269 -31.90 -20.58 -4.20
CA HIS A 269 -33.33 -20.42 -4.00
C HIS A 269 -33.68 -18.96 -3.63
N ILE A 270 -33.83 -18.12 -4.66
CA ILE A 270 -34.15 -16.69 -4.52
C ILE A 270 -35.27 -16.28 -5.47
N ALA A 271 -36.32 -15.66 -4.93
CA ALA A 271 -37.41 -15.05 -5.70
C ALA A 271 -37.09 -13.59 -6.04
N LEU A 272 -36.55 -13.33 -7.23
CA LEU A 272 -36.25 -11.97 -7.70
C LEU A 272 -37.47 -11.34 -8.40
N PRO A 273 -37.72 -10.03 -8.21
CA PRO A 273 -36.91 -9.06 -7.47
C PRO A 273 -37.17 -8.98 -5.96
N GLN A 274 -38.13 -9.73 -5.40
CA GLN A 274 -38.60 -9.56 -4.01
C GLN A 274 -37.56 -9.89 -2.94
N GLN A 275 -36.64 -10.80 -3.22
CA GLN A 275 -35.61 -11.30 -2.30
C GLN A 275 -34.20 -10.88 -2.72
N SER A 276 -34.04 -9.67 -3.27
CA SER A 276 -32.75 -9.17 -3.76
C SER A 276 -31.70 -9.04 -2.66
N GLU A 277 -32.08 -8.93 -1.38
CA GLU A 277 -31.17 -8.92 -0.23
C GLU A 277 -30.35 -10.22 -0.11
N ARG A 278 -30.90 -11.36 -0.58
CA ARG A 278 -30.21 -12.66 -0.57
C ARG A 278 -28.99 -12.67 -1.51
N ILE A 279 -28.93 -11.76 -2.49
CA ILE A 279 -27.77 -11.62 -3.39
C ILE A 279 -26.51 -11.27 -2.58
N VAL A 280 -26.62 -10.42 -1.56
CA VAL A 280 -25.49 -10.04 -0.69
C VAL A 280 -25.01 -11.24 0.11
N PHE A 281 -25.92 -12.10 0.57
CA PHE A 281 -25.56 -13.34 1.26
C PHE A 281 -24.82 -14.31 0.33
N ILE A 282 -25.25 -14.47 -0.94
CA ILE A 282 -24.49 -15.25 -1.92
C ILE A 282 -23.09 -14.64 -2.12
N ALA A 283 -22.99 -13.32 -2.27
CA ALA A 283 -21.70 -12.64 -2.40
C ALA A 283 -20.79 -12.95 -1.19
N TRP A 284 -21.36 -13.07 0.01
CA TRP A 284 -20.63 -13.44 1.22
C TRP A 284 -20.14 -14.88 1.21
N VAL A 285 -20.98 -15.84 0.82
CA VAL A 285 -20.56 -17.24 0.62
C VAL A 285 -19.40 -17.32 -0.39
N LEU A 286 -19.50 -16.60 -1.51
CA LEU A 286 -18.44 -16.58 -2.53
C LEU A 286 -17.15 -15.93 -2.02
N ALA A 287 -17.22 -14.90 -1.18
CA ALA A 287 -16.05 -14.30 -0.55
C ALA A 287 -15.36 -15.29 0.40
N ILE A 288 -16.12 -16.07 1.18
CA ILE A 288 -15.59 -17.14 2.02
C ILE A 288 -14.90 -18.21 1.16
N LEU A 289 -15.53 -18.63 0.06
CA LEU A 289 -14.95 -19.59 -0.87
C LEU A 289 -13.69 -19.04 -1.55
N ALA A 290 -13.63 -17.75 -1.87
CA ALA A 290 -12.42 -17.12 -2.40
C ALA A 290 -11.27 -17.16 -1.38
N LEU A 291 -11.53 -16.82 -0.11
CA LEU A 291 -10.51 -16.90 0.95
C LEU A 291 -10.02 -18.34 1.18
N ALA A 292 -10.95 -19.30 1.26
CA ALA A 292 -10.62 -20.71 1.43
C ALA A 292 -9.83 -21.25 0.23
N SER A 293 -10.28 -20.95 -0.99
CA SER A 293 -9.63 -21.32 -2.24
C SER A 293 -8.20 -20.78 -2.33
N PHE A 294 -7.98 -19.51 -1.95
CA PHE A 294 -6.64 -18.95 -1.88
C PHE A 294 -5.77 -19.77 -0.92
N CYS A 295 -6.26 -20.06 0.28
CA CYS A 295 -5.49 -20.81 1.28
C CYS A 295 -5.22 -22.27 0.86
N PHE A 296 -6.17 -22.92 0.19
CA PHE A 296 -6.00 -24.24 -0.40
C PHE A 296 -4.94 -24.21 -1.51
N GLY A 297 -4.95 -23.18 -2.36
CA GLY A 297 -3.95 -22.97 -3.40
C GLY A 297 -2.53 -22.74 -2.88
N GLN A 298 -2.37 -22.39 -1.59
CA GLN A 298 -1.05 -22.30 -0.93
C GLN A 298 -0.65 -23.58 -0.19
N SER A 299 -1.43 -24.66 -0.28
CA SER A 299 -1.23 -25.89 0.48
C SER A 299 -1.30 -27.12 -0.42
N ARG A 300 -0.48 -28.14 -0.16
CA ARG A 300 -0.55 -29.44 -0.85
C ARG A 300 -1.65 -30.29 -0.26
N ASN A 301 -2.75 -30.39 -0.99
CA ASN A 301 -3.94 -31.07 -0.53
C ASN A 301 -4.74 -31.69 -1.67
N ASP A 302 -5.63 -32.61 -1.32
CA ASP A 302 -6.47 -33.34 -2.26
C ASP A 302 -7.86 -32.68 -2.41
N VAL A 303 -8.02 -31.43 -1.96
CA VAL A 303 -9.28 -30.69 -2.11
C VAL A 303 -9.46 -30.31 -3.58
N GLU A 304 -10.70 -30.33 -4.03
CA GLU A 304 -11.09 -29.83 -5.36
C GLU A 304 -10.49 -28.45 -5.63
N LYS A 305 -9.83 -28.30 -6.79
CA LYS A 305 -9.23 -27.03 -7.19
C LYS A 305 -10.30 -26.00 -7.47
N MET A 306 -10.22 -24.88 -6.77
CA MET A 306 -11.11 -23.74 -6.89
C MET A 306 -10.36 -22.53 -7.47
N ASP A 307 -11.06 -21.66 -8.18
CA ASP A 307 -10.48 -20.40 -8.68
C ASP A 307 -10.88 -19.23 -7.77
N PHE A 308 -9.99 -18.85 -6.85
CA PHE A 308 -10.28 -17.78 -5.91
C PHE A 308 -10.45 -16.41 -6.60
N VAL A 309 -9.80 -16.17 -7.74
CA VAL A 309 -9.92 -14.89 -8.48
C VAL A 309 -11.31 -14.80 -9.08
N LEU A 310 -11.80 -15.88 -9.67
CA LEU A 310 -13.15 -15.95 -10.22
C LEU A 310 -14.21 -15.74 -9.13
N PHE A 311 -14.09 -16.41 -7.99
CA PHE A 311 -15.03 -16.21 -6.87
C PHE A 311 -14.98 -14.79 -6.29
N ALA A 312 -13.80 -14.17 -6.21
CA ALA A 312 -13.67 -12.77 -5.82
C ALA A 312 -14.35 -11.83 -6.85
N LYS A 313 -14.18 -12.08 -8.16
CA LYS A 313 -14.84 -11.32 -9.23
C LYS A 313 -16.37 -11.45 -9.16
N TYR A 314 -16.90 -12.65 -8.96
CA TYR A 314 -18.33 -12.89 -8.78
C TYR A 314 -18.88 -12.17 -7.55
N SER A 315 -18.23 -12.35 -6.40
CA SER A 315 -18.62 -11.67 -5.16
C SER A 315 -18.65 -10.15 -5.34
N SER A 316 -17.62 -9.57 -5.95
CA SER A 316 -17.55 -8.14 -6.25
C SER A 316 -18.65 -7.69 -7.22
N ALA A 317 -18.95 -8.48 -8.26
CA ALA A 317 -20.01 -8.17 -9.21
C ALA A 317 -21.40 -8.17 -8.56
N LEU A 318 -21.70 -9.14 -7.69
CA LEU A 318 -22.97 -9.23 -6.97
C LEU A 318 -23.22 -8.04 -6.02
N THR A 319 -22.17 -7.42 -5.47
CA THR A 319 -22.34 -6.18 -4.66
C THR A 319 -22.68 -4.94 -5.48
N ARG A 320 -22.64 -5.01 -6.82
CA ARG A 320 -22.84 -3.88 -7.74
C ARG A 320 -24.12 -3.97 -8.58
N VAL A 321 -25.01 -4.91 -8.25
CA VAL A 321 -26.25 -5.13 -9.02
C VAL A 321 -27.14 -3.89 -9.12
N ASP A 322 -27.09 -2.99 -8.13
CA ASP A 322 -27.81 -1.71 -8.16
C ASP A 322 -27.41 -0.76 -9.29
N ILE A 323 -26.22 -0.92 -9.85
CA ILE A 323 -25.73 -0.05 -10.93
C ILE A 323 -26.56 -0.28 -12.19
N VAL A 324 -26.84 -1.54 -12.53
CA VAL A 324 -27.52 -1.91 -13.78
C VAL A 324 -28.96 -2.35 -13.57
N GLY A 325 -29.32 -2.75 -12.34
CA GLY A 325 -30.62 -3.27 -11.97
C GLY A 325 -31.77 -2.28 -12.20
N LYS A 326 -32.76 -2.69 -13.01
CA LYS A 326 -33.98 -1.89 -13.24
C LYS A 326 -35.05 -2.28 -12.23
N ARG A 327 -35.32 -3.58 -12.09
CA ARG A 327 -36.26 -4.15 -11.10
C ARG A 327 -35.53 -4.85 -9.97
N ILE A 328 -34.40 -5.50 -10.26
CA ILE A 328 -33.59 -6.18 -9.26
C ILE A 328 -32.64 -5.17 -8.64
N ARG A 329 -32.98 -4.69 -7.44
CA ARG A 329 -32.18 -3.71 -6.69
C ARG A 329 -32.01 -4.16 -5.26
N LEU A 330 -30.84 -3.94 -4.70
CA LEU A 330 -30.61 -4.08 -3.28
C LEU A 330 -31.47 -3.04 -2.55
N GLY A 331 -32.26 -3.48 -1.58
CA GLY A 331 -33.07 -2.58 -0.76
C GLY A 331 -32.21 -1.71 0.16
N GLU A 332 -32.80 -0.70 0.81
CA GLU A 332 -32.11 0.14 1.80
C GLU A 332 -31.49 -0.67 2.96
N GLN A 333 -32.03 -1.86 3.24
CA GLN A 333 -31.53 -2.79 4.26
C GLN A 333 -30.32 -3.63 3.81
N ALA A 334 -29.88 -3.51 2.56
CA ALA A 334 -28.80 -4.33 2.03
C ALA A 334 -27.43 -3.98 2.60
N ILE A 335 -27.24 -2.76 3.09
CA ILE A 335 -26.05 -2.40 3.87
C ILE A 335 -26.20 -3.01 5.26
N GLY A 336 -25.74 -4.25 5.41
CA GLY A 336 -25.73 -5.02 6.65
C GLY A 336 -24.35 -5.62 6.95
N PHE A 337 -24.31 -6.57 7.90
CA PHE A 337 -23.08 -7.28 8.26
C PHE A 337 -22.43 -7.93 7.04
N GLU A 338 -23.19 -8.68 6.24
CA GLU A 338 -22.71 -9.44 5.09
C GLU A 338 -22.11 -8.52 4.03
N PHE A 339 -22.75 -7.38 3.74
CA PHE A 339 -22.23 -6.43 2.75
C PHE A 339 -20.86 -5.87 3.15
N ILE A 340 -20.72 -5.48 4.41
CA ILE A 340 -19.45 -4.94 4.92
C ILE A 340 -18.38 -6.03 4.99
N ALA A 341 -18.76 -7.24 5.43
CA ALA A 341 -17.86 -8.39 5.51
C ALA A 341 -17.35 -8.83 4.13
N VAL A 342 -18.21 -8.85 3.10
CA VAL A 342 -17.83 -9.09 1.69
C VAL A 342 -16.76 -8.12 1.24
N ASN A 343 -17.03 -6.82 1.37
CA ASN A 343 -16.11 -5.80 0.88
C ASN A 343 -14.79 -5.83 1.68
N PHE A 344 -14.82 -6.12 2.98
CA PHE A 344 -13.62 -6.33 3.78
C PHE A 344 -12.80 -7.54 3.29
N ALA A 345 -13.43 -8.69 3.06
CA ALA A 345 -12.74 -9.89 2.57
C ALA A 345 -12.14 -9.70 1.18
N LEU A 346 -12.86 -9.01 0.28
CA LEU A 346 -12.35 -8.66 -1.05
C LEU A 346 -11.15 -7.72 -0.96
N LEU A 347 -11.20 -6.68 -0.11
CA LEU A 347 -10.05 -5.80 0.13
C LEU A 347 -8.84 -6.56 0.68
N LEU A 348 -9.05 -7.54 1.56
CA LEU A 348 -7.98 -8.38 2.08
C LEU A 348 -7.28 -9.16 0.95
N LEU A 349 -8.06 -9.76 0.05
CA LEU A 349 -7.53 -10.48 -1.11
C LEU A 349 -6.83 -9.52 -2.09
N GLU A 350 -7.50 -8.44 -2.49
CA GLU A 350 -7.03 -7.41 -3.44
C GLU A 350 -5.73 -6.75 -3.02
N LYS A 351 -5.62 -6.34 -1.76
CA LYS A 351 -4.49 -5.52 -1.30
C LYS A 351 -3.31 -6.38 -0.82
N TYR A 352 -3.56 -7.57 -0.29
CA TYR A 352 -2.53 -8.32 0.43
C TYR A 352 -2.17 -9.69 -0.16
N THR A 353 -2.83 -10.14 -1.22
CA THR A 353 -2.32 -11.26 -2.03
C THR A 353 -1.55 -10.76 -3.24
N ALA A 354 -0.62 -11.55 -3.76
CA ALA A 354 0.13 -11.21 -4.97
C ALA A 354 -0.70 -11.42 -6.26
N SER A 355 -1.93 -11.89 -6.13
CA SER A 355 -2.67 -12.51 -7.24
C SER A 355 -4.04 -11.86 -7.49
N ALA A 356 -4.54 -11.07 -6.56
CA ALA A 356 -5.71 -10.25 -6.80
C ALA A 356 -5.28 -8.99 -7.57
N GLY A 357 -6.05 -8.61 -8.59
CA GLY A 357 -5.68 -7.66 -9.64
C GLY A 357 -4.71 -6.59 -9.16
N PHE A 358 -3.45 -6.71 -9.57
CA PHE A 358 -2.37 -5.83 -9.14
C PHE A 358 -2.84 -4.38 -9.24
N MET A 359 -2.99 -3.66 -8.13
CA MET A 359 -3.38 -2.25 -8.18
C MET A 359 -2.44 -1.50 -9.14
N ASP A 360 -3.00 -1.06 -10.28
CA ASP A 360 -2.23 -0.60 -11.44
C ASP A 360 -1.65 0.80 -11.29
N SER A 361 -2.10 1.55 -10.29
CA SER A 361 -1.67 2.92 -10.03
C SER A 361 -1.66 3.25 -8.55
N LEU A 362 -0.89 4.29 -8.18
CA LEU A 362 -0.92 4.85 -6.82
C LEU A 362 -2.33 5.31 -6.43
N ASP A 363 -3.10 5.83 -7.40
CA ASP A 363 -4.50 6.19 -7.17
C ASP A 363 -5.33 4.99 -6.73
N LYS A 364 -5.17 3.82 -7.38
CA LYS A 364 -5.85 2.58 -6.95
C LYS A 364 -5.41 2.13 -5.54
N ILE A 365 -4.14 2.34 -5.18
CA ILE A 365 -3.62 2.05 -3.82
C ILE A 365 -4.24 2.99 -2.78
N CYS A 366 -4.33 4.28 -3.11
CA CYS A 366 -4.96 5.29 -2.26
C CYS A 366 -6.47 5.05 -2.14
N GLU A 367 -7.15 4.74 -3.25
CA GLU A 367 -8.56 4.35 -3.31
C GLU A 367 -8.84 3.13 -2.44
N ALA A 368 -8.06 2.04 -2.58
CA ALA A 368 -8.20 0.86 -1.75
C ALA A 368 -8.02 1.17 -0.25
N THR A 369 -7.19 2.16 0.07
CA THR A 369 -7.03 2.59 1.47
C THR A 369 -8.16 3.51 1.95
N LEU A 370 -8.77 4.30 1.06
CA LEU A 370 -10.01 5.01 1.37
C LEU A 370 -11.20 4.06 1.54
N SER A 371 -11.18 2.88 0.89
CA SER A 371 -12.21 1.87 1.00
C SER A 371 -12.42 1.38 2.45
N ILE A 372 -11.36 1.24 3.27
CA ILE A 372 -11.56 0.85 4.68
C ILE A 372 -12.32 1.92 5.47
N ARG A 373 -12.10 3.21 5.18
CA ARG A 373 -12.83 4.32 5.84
C ARG A 373 -14.28 4.41 5.35
N LEU A 374 -14.53 4.02 4.10
CA LEU A 374 -15.89 3.85 3.60
C LEU A 374 -16.60 2.72 4.37
N LEU A 375 -15.93 1.59 4.61
CA LEU A 375 -16.48 0.50 5.43
C LEU A 375 -16.74 0.92 6.87
N ILE A 376 -15.87 1.72 7.48
CA ILE A 376 -16.13 2.34 8.79
C ILE A 376 -17.39 3.22 8.74
N THR A 377 -17.55 4.02 7.67
CA THR A 377 -18.72 4.89 7.51
C THR A 377 -20.01 4.07 7.39
N MET A 378 -19.98 2.96 6.65
CA MET A 378 -21.10 2.01 6.54
C MET A 378 -21.36 1.30 7.89
N ALA A 379 -20.34 0.89 8.61
CA ALA A 379 -20.48 0.29 9.94
C ALA A 379 -21.09 1.29 10.95
N MET A 380 -20.73 2.57 10.83
CA MET A 380 -21.30 3.63 11.65
C MET A 380 -22.76 3.92 11.29
N SER A 381 -23.14 3.89 10.00
CA SER A 381 -24.52 4.14 9.58
C SER A 381 -25.49 3.07 10.09
N ILE A 382 -25.02 1.83 10.24
CA ILE A 382 -25.81 0.76 10.87
C ILE A 382 -25.61 0.66 12.39
N ASN A 383 -24.88 1.58 13.01
CA ASN A 383 -24.66 1.68 14.46
C ASN A 383 -23.78 0.57 15.10
N LEU A 384 -22.84 -0.05 14.36
CA LEU A 384 -21.95 -1.07 14.96
C LEU A 384 -21.06 -0.52 16.09
N HIS A 385 -20.75 0.77 16.05
CA HIS A 385 -20.00 1.49 17.10
C HIS A 385 -20.78 1.69 18.41
N LYS A 386 -22.10 1.48 18.42
CA LYS A 386 -22.98 1.70 19.58
C LYS A 386 -23.39 0.38 20.24
N ASP A 387 -24.07 0.48 21.38
CA ASP A 387 -24.55 -0.67 22.16
C ASP A 387 -25.39 -1.65 21.31
N PRO A 388 -24.97 -2.92 21.13
CA PRO A 388 -25.70 -3.85 20.30
C PRO A 388 -27.03 -4.25 20.95
N ASP A 389 -27.14 -4.22 22.28
CA ASP A 389 -28.38 -4.54 22.99
C ASP A 389 -29.47 -3.50 22.74
N ARG A 390 -29.07 -2.25 22.48
CA ARG A 390 -30.01 -1.15 22.20
C ARG A 390 -30.45 -1.10 20.73
N PHE A 391 -29.52 -1.33 19.80
CA PHE A 391 -29.78 -1.16 18.37
C PHE A 391 -30.19 -2.45 17.66
N TYR A 392 -29.86 -3.61 18.24
CA TYR A 392 -30.19 -4.93 17.73
C TYR A 392 -30.84 -5.79 18.83
N PRO A 393 -31.97 -5.36 19.41
CA PRO A 393 -32.59 -6.05 20.56
C PRO A 393 -33.01 -7.48 20.24
N ASN A 394 -33.37 -7.76 18.98
CA ASN A 394 -33.83 -9.07 18.53
C ASN A 394 -32.70 -10.02 18.11
N ALA A 395 -31.46 -9.52 18.03
CA ALA A 395 -30.32 -10.34 17.64
C ALA A 395 -29.90 -11.26 18.79
N THR A 396 -29.47 -12.48 18.46
CA THR A 396 -28.90 -13.43 19.39
C THR A 396 -27.56 -12.92 19.96
N ALA A 397 -27.08 -13.55 21.04
CA ALA A 397 -25.77 -13.21 21.60
C ALA A 397 -24.62 -13.41 20.59
N GLY A 398 -24.71 -14.46 19.75
CA GLY A 398 -23.74 -14.73 18.69
C GLY A 398 -23.76 -13.65 17.60
N GLU A 399 -24.95 -13.28 17.11
CA GLU A 399 -25.09 -12.21 16.12
C GLU A 399 -24.57 -10.86 16.64
N LYS A 400 -24.86 -10.52 17.90
CA LYS A 400 -24.32 -9.30 18.53
C LYS A 400 -22.80 -9.33 18.60
N ARG A 401 -22.21 -10.48 18.93
CA ARG A 401 -20.75 -10.68 18.89
C ARG A 401 -20.19 -10.54 17.47
N SER A 402 -20.87 -11.05 16.44
CA SER A 402 -20.44 -10.85 15.04
C SER A 402 -20.40 -9.38 14.66
N LEU A 403 -21.45 -8.63 14.99
CA LEU A 403 -21.52 -7.19 14.73
C LEU A 403 -20.39 -6.43 15.43
N LYS A 404 -20.06 -6.80 16.68
CA LYS A 404 -19.00 -6.16 17.47
C LYS A 404 -17.58 -6.51 17.03
N THR A 405 -17.31 -7.77 16.74
CA THR A 405 -15.99 -8.18 16.25
C THR A 405 -15.71 -7.64 14.84
N LEU A 406 -16.72 -7.48 13.99
CA LEU A 406 -16.59 -6.75 12.72
C LEU A 406 -16.20 -5.28 12.96
N TRP A 407 -16.86 -4.60 13.89
CA TRP A 407 -16.48 -3.23 14.27
C TRP A 407 -15.00 -3.17 14.72
N TYR A 408 -14.59 -4.01 15.65
CA TYR A 408 -13.20 -4.02 16.13
C TYR A 408 -12.19 -4.34 15.02
N THR A 409 -12.55 -5.24 14.10
CA THR A 409 -11.70 -5.56 12.95
C THR A 409 -11.52 -4.37 12.02
N LEU A 410 -12.60 -3.68 11.68
CA LEU A 410 -12.52 -2.49 10.83
C LEU A 410 -11.71 -1.37 11.50
N VAL A 411 -11.86 -1.19 12.81
CA VAL A 411 -11.08 -0.20 13.59
C VAL A 411 -9.59 -0.54 13.58
N MET A 412 -9.22 -1.82 13.72
CA MET A 412 -7.81 -2.23 13.59
C MET A 412 -7.24 -1.82 12.23
N TYR A 413 -7.94 -2.17 11.14
CA TYR A 413 -7.46 -1.85 9.79
C TYR A 413 -7.42 -0.35 9.54
N GLU A 414 -8.43 0.39 9.98
CA GLU A 414 -8.42 1.84 9.87
C GLU A 414 -7.27 2.48 10.65
N THR A 415 -6.92 1.94 11.83
CA THR A 415 -5.84 2.47 12.67
C THR A 415 -4.49 2.37 11.97
N PHE A 416 -4.10 1.18 11.48
CA PHE A 416 -2.77 1.04 10.87
C PHE A 416 -2.69 1.67 9.47
N GLU A 417 -3.78 1.65 8.70
CA GLU A 417 -3.84 2.34 7.40
C GLU A 417 -3.78 3.86 7.57
N SER A 418 -4.43 4.39 8.61
CA SER A 418 -4.29 5.80 9.00
C SER A 418 -2.86 6.14 9.38
N MET A 419 -2.11 5.23 10.03
CA MET A 419 -0.68 5.44 10.24
C MET A 419 0.13 5.37 8.94
N ASP A 420 -0.19 4.45 8.03
CA ASP A 420 0.55 4.27 6.77
C ASP A 420 0.45 5.54 5.89
N ILE A 421 -0.73 6.15 5.84
CA ILE A 421 -1.00 7.36 5.06
C ILE A 421 -0.80 8.66 5.87
N GLY A 422 -0.88 8.61 7.20
CA GLY A 422 -0.83 9.80 8.06
C GLY A 422 -2.17 10.53 8.15
N PHE A 423 -3.26 9.77 8.23
CA PHE A 423 -4.60 10.30 8.48
C PHE A 423 -4.88 10.40 9.98
N ILE A 424 -5.69 11.40 10.32
CA ILE A 424 -6.40 11.41 11.60
C ILE A 424 -7.38 10.22 11.61
N PRO A 425 -7.41 9.40 12.68
CA PRO A 425 -8.41 8.36 12.81
C PRO A 425 -9.83 8.92 12.62
N LYS A 426 -10.69 8.14 11.96
CA LYS A 426 -12.01 8.59 11.48
C LYS A 426 -12.95 9.07 12.59
N PHE A 427 -12.75 8.63 13.82
CA PHE A 427 -13.58 8.97 14.97
C PHE A 427 -12.74 9.14 16.24
N GLU A 428 -13.28 9.90 17.19
CA GLU A 428 -12.64 10.19 18.46
C GLU A 428 -12.56 8.96 19.37
N PRO A 429 -11.54 8.83 20.23
CA PRO A 429 -11.41 7.73 21.17
C PRO A 429 -12.61 7.59 22.12
N ALA A 430 -13.27 8.69 22.47
CA ALA A 430 -14.47 8.68 23.32
C ALA A 430 -15.66 7.93 22.68
N CYS A 431 -15.69 7.85 21.35
CA CYS A 431 -16.70 7.10 20.60
C CYS A 431 -16.37 5.59 20.52
N PHE A 432 -15.18 5.18 20.96
CA PHE A 432 -14.75 3.79 20.90
C PHE A 432 -15.20 3.01 22.14
N ARG A 433 -16.43 2.47 22.09
CA ARG A 433 -17.00 1.74 23.23
C ARG A 433 -16.39 0.35 23.42
N ARG A 434 -16.06 0.04 24.68
CA ARG A 434 -15.74 -1.31 25.16
C ARG A 434 -17.06 -2.07 25.39
N ASP A 435 -17.12 -3.28 24.88
CA ASP A 435 -18.26 -4.18 25.05
C ASP A 435 -17.83 -5.38 25.88
N ASP A 436 -18.45 -5.58 27.05
CA ASP A 436 -18.04 -6.59 28.02
C ASP A 436 -18.09 -8.01 27.45
N SER A 437 -18.97 -8.27 26.48
CA SER A 437 -19.11 -9.59 25.84
C SER A 437 -17.97 -9.97 24.90
N CYS A 438 -17.15 -8.98 24.52
CA CYS A 438 -16.07 -9.11 23.56
C CYS A 438 -14.72 -8.55 24.08
N TYR A 439 -14.69 -8.01 25.30
CA TYR A 439 -13.53 -7.32 25.84
C TYR A 439 -12.41 -8.30 26.21
N ASN A 440 -11.19 -7.98 25.80
CA ASN A 440 -9.96 -8.65 26.20
C ASN A 440 -8.75 -7.73 25.95
N GLY A 441 -7.56 -8.21 26.31
CA GLY A 441 -6.32 -7.43 26.15
C GLY A 441 -6.01 -6.93 24.74
N LEU A 442 -6.42 -7.65 23.69
CA LEU A 442 -6.26 -7.17 22.31
C LEU A 442 -7.14 -5.96 22.01
N ILE A 443 -8.34 -5.91 22.58
CA ILE A 443 -9.26 -4.77 22.45
C ILE A 443 -8.71 -3.57 23.21
N GLU A 444 -8.12 -3.77 24.39
CA GLU A 444 -7.49 -2.68 25.14
C GLU A 444 -6.25 -2.13 24.42
N CYS A 445 -5.44 -3.02 23.82
CA CYS A 445 -4.34 -2.63 22.94
C CYS A 445 -4.83 -1.78 21.76
N LEU A 446 -5.88 -2.22 21.07
CA LEU A 446 -6.45 -1.50 19.94
C LEU A 446 -6.99 -0.12 20.36
N HIS A 447 -7.69 -0.05 21.50
CA HIS A 447 -8.18 1.22 22.05
C HIS A 447 -7.03 2.17 22.41
N THR A 448 -5.97 1.65 23.03
CA THR A 448 -4.78 2.44 23.37
C THR A 448 -4.09 2.95 22.11
N LEU A 449 -3.91 2.10 21.10
CA LEU A 449 -3.28 2.46 19.83
C LEU A 449 -4.08 3.53 19.08
N HIS A 450 -5.40 3.34 18.96
CA HIS A 450 -6.30 4.32 18.33
C HIS A 450 -6.23 5.67 19.05
N SER A 451 -6.25 5.67 20.40
CA SER A 451 -6.12 6.87 21.21
C SER A 451 -4.78 7.57 21.03
N VAL A 452 -3.68 6.82 21.00
CA VAL A 452 -2.33 7.35 20.78
C VAL A 452 -2.23 8.00 19.41
N LEU A 453 -2.72 7.34 18.37
CA LEU A 453 -2.71 7.87 17.00
C LEU A 453 -3.60 9.12 16.87
N PHE A 454 -4.78 9.12 17.49
CA PHE A 454 -5.65 10.29 17.49
C PHE A 454 -4.97 11.48 18.17
N ASN A 455 -4.45 11.27 19.39
CA ASN A 455 -3.78 12.33 20.15
C ASN A 455 -2.53 12.87 19.44
N TYR A 456 -1.77 12.00 18.77
CA TYR A 456 -0.66 12.42 17.94
C TYR A 456 -1.10 13.37 16.82
N ASN A 457 -2.17 13.02 16.11
CA ASN A 457 -2.67 13.81 14.98
C ASN A 457 -3.39 15.11 15.38
N MET A 458 -3.69 15.31 16.67
CA MET A 458 -4.28 16.55 17.21
C MET A 458 -3.23 17.62 17.58
N ILE A 459 -1.95 17.37 17.35
CA ILE A 459 -0.90 18.38 17.60
C ILE A 459 -0.91 19.36 16.41
N ASP A 460 -1.60 20.50 16.58
CA ASP A 460 -1.86 21.51 15.53
C ASP A 460 -0.60 22.24 15.02
N ASP A 461 0.34 22.57 15.91
CA ASP A 461 1.65 23.14 15.56
C ASP A 461 2.68 22.53 16.52
N MET A 462 3.68 21.84 15.97
CA MET A 462 4.56 20.96 16.74
C MET A 462 5.65 21.71 17.54
N GLY A 463 5.43 22.98 17.87
CA GLY A 463 6.19 23.78 18.83
C GLY A 463 7.71 23.69 18.67
N LYS A 464 8.43 23.80 19.80
CA LYS A 464 9.85 23.46 19.84
C LYS A 464 10.00 21.94 19.83
N VAL A 465 11.08 21.46 19.20
CA VAL A 465 11.36 20.01 19.09
C VAL A 465 11.41 19.32 20.46
N ASP A 466 11.90 20.00 21.50
CA ASP A 466 11.90 19.46 22.86
C ASP A 466 10.49 19.23 23.42
N ASP A 467 9.56 20.18 23.22
CA ASP A 467 8.17 20.06 23.72
C ASP A 467 7.47 18.87 23.07
N LEU A 468 7.70 18.65 21.77
CA LEU A 468 7.20 17.47 21.06
C LEU A 468 7.80 16.19 21.64
N ILE A 469 9.11 16.14 21.82
CA ILE A 469 9.79 14.94 22.35
C ILE A 469 9.24 14.60 23.74
N GLU A 470 9.12 15.59 24.62
CA GLU A 470 8.54 15.39 25.96
C GLU A 470 7.10 14.86 25.89
N PHE A 471 6.28 15.38 24.98
CA PHE A 471 4.93 14.88 24.77
C PHE A 471 4.91 13.44 24.25
N LEU A 472 5.72 13.13 23.23
CA LEU A 472 5.78 11.80 22.63
C LEU A 472 6.27 10.76 23.64
N GLU A 473 7.37 11.04 24.35
CA GLU A 473 7.92 10.11 25.34
C GLU A 473 7.03 10.00 26.57
N GLY A 474 6.64 11.13 27.16
CA GLY A 474 5.90 11.19 28.40
C GLY A 474 4.46 10.68 28.31
N ASN A 475 3.79 10.91 27.18
CA ASN A 475 2.36 10.61 27.03
C ASN A 475 2.07 9.48 26.05
N LEU A 476 2.71 9.45 24.87
CA LEU A 476 2.33 8.50 23.82
C LEU A 476 3.08 7.17 23.94
N ILE A 477 4.42 7.22 23.88
CA ILE A 477 5.29 6.04 23.93
C ILE A 477 5.14 5.34 25.29
N LYS A 478 5.08 6.08 26.40
CA LYS A 478 4.87 5.50 27.73
C LYS A 478 3.57 4.68 27.82
N ARG A 479 2.48 5.15 27.22
CA ARG A 479 1.20 4.40 27.16
C ARG A 479 1.34 3.12 26.33
N LEU A 480 2.02 3.19 25.19
CA LEU A 480 2.30 2.00 24.36
C LEU A 480 3.19 0.97 25.08
N LYS A 481 4.21 1.42 25.82
CA LYS A 481 5.04 0.53 26.65
C LYS A 481 4.26 -0.07 27.82
N SER A 482 3.40 0.71 28.49
CA SER A 482 2.55 0.20 29.58
C SER A 482 1.66 -0.92 29.08
N VAL A 483 0.91 -0.70 27.99
CA VAL A 483 0.01 -1.73 27.48
C VAL A 483 0.76 -2.98 26.99
N LEU A 484 1.99 -2.84 26.48
CA LEU A 484 2.84 -3.99 26.17
C LEU A 484 3.20 -4.82 27.42
N LYS A 485 3.45 -4.16 28.56
CA LYS A 485 3.76 -4.84 29.84
C LYS A 485 2.52 -5.41 30.51
N ASP A 486 1.39 -4.71 30.41
CA ASP A 486 0.15 -5.06 31.11
C ASP A 486 -0.59 -6.20 30.40
N GLU A 487 -0.64 -6.19 29.06
CA GLU A 487 -1.46 -7.12 28.27
C GLU A 487 -0.68 -8.29 27.66
N PHE A 488 0.66 -8.25 27.69
CA PHE A 488 1.48 -9.29 27.09
C PHE A 488 2.51 -9.86 28.05
N LYS A 489 2.84 -11.14 27.83
CA LYS A 489 4.00 -11.78 28.44
C LYS A 489 5.30 -11.26 27.78
N PRO A 490 6.47 -11.49 28.38
CA PRO A 490 7.74 -11.24 27.68
C PRO A 490 7.79 -11.94 26.32
N MET A 491 8.41 -11.31 25.32
CA MET A 491 8.47 -11.80 23.94
C MET A 491 9.13 -13.18 23.87
N ALA A 492 10.18 -13.41 24.66
CA ALA A 492 10.84 -14.72 24.72
C ALA A 492 9.88 -15.83 25.12
N VAL A 493 8.98 -15.58 26.07
CA VAL A 493 8.00 -16.56 26.55
C VAL A 493 6.95 -16.87 25.49
N ASP A 494 6.40 -15.84 24.84
CA ASP A 494 5.39 -16.07 23.79
C ASP A 494 5.97 -16.81 22.58
N ILE A 495 7.22 -16.51 22.21
CA ILE A 495 7.93 -17.20 21.13
C ILE A 495 8.22 -18.65 21.51
N GLU A 496 8.69 -18.91 22.73
CA GLU A 496 8.91 -20.27 23.21
C GLU A 496 7.63 -21.10 23.16
N VAL A 497 6.49 -20.51 23.58
CA VAL A 497 5.17 -21.16 23.49
C VAL A 497 4.80 -21.47 22.04
N LEU A 498 4.98 -20.53 21.10
CA LEU A 498 4.68 -20.76 19.69
C LEU A 498 5.56 -21.87 19.07
N GLN A 499 6.86 -21.82 19.35
CA GLN A 499 7.85 -22.76 18.79
C GLN A 499 7.74 -24.16 19.37
N ASN A 500 7.21 -24.29 20.59
CA ASN A 500 7.03 -25.57 21.29
C ASN A 500 5.57 -26.00 21.44
N TYR A 501 4.62 -25.25 20.87
CA TYR A 501 3.18 -25.55 20.88
C TYR A 501 2.88 -27.02 20.53
N ASP A 502 1.96 -27.67 21.23
CA ASP A 502 1.56 -29.03 20.88
C ASP A 502 0.73 -28.99 19.57
N LEU A 503 1.19 -29.65 18.52
CA LEU A 503 0.49 -29.68 17.23
C LEU A 503 -0.28 -31.00 17.02
N ASP A 504 -0.22 -31.92 17.97
CA ASP A 504 -0.95 -33.18 17.96
C ASP A 504 -2.35 -33.04 18.58
N ASP A 505 -2.52 -32.15 19.56
CA ASP A 505 -3.83 -31.79 20.09
C ASP A 505 -4.61 -30.92 19.09
N ILE A 506 -5.81 -31.36 18.72
CA ILE A 506 -6.71 -30.69 17.77
C ILE A 506 -8.06 -30.33 18.40
N SER A 507 -8.13 -30.35 19.74
CA SER A 507 -9.28 -29.85 20.50
C SER A 507 -9.56 -28.39 20.17
N ILE A 508 -10.81 -27.98 20.34
CA ILE A 508 -11.26 -26.65 19.95
C ILE A 508 -10.55 -25.58 20.79
N GLU A 509 -10.47 -25.80 22.10
CA GLU A 509 -9.82 -24.92 23.07
C GLU A 509 -8.35 -24.71 22.73
N HIS A 510 -7.65 -25.79 22.36
CA HIS A 510 -6.23 -25.74 22.02
C HIS A 510 -5.96 -25.02 20.69
N LEU A 511 -6.88 -25.11 19.73
CA LEU A 511 -6.76 -24.34 18.49
C LEU A 511 -7.05 -22.87 18.70
N GLU A 512 -8.00 -22.54 19.56
CA GLU A 512 -8.33 -21.15 19.91
C GLU A 512 -7.13 -20.44 20.55
N GLU A 513 -6.44 -21.12 21.47
CA GLU A 513 -5.21 -20.59 22.07
C GLU A 513 -4.12 -20.33 21.02
N TYR A 514 -3.92 -21.25 20.06
CA TYR A 514 -2.98 -21.04 18.95
C TYR A 514 -3.32 -19.77 18.15
N HIS A 515 -4.59 -19.61 17.75
CA HIS A 515 -5.03 -18.44 16.98
C HIS A 515 -4.93 -17.14 17.79
N MET A 516 -5.11 -17.20 19.12
CA MET A 516 -4.95 -16.07 20.02
C MET A 516 -3.48 -15.64 20.13
N ILE A 517 -2.54 -16.59 20.18
CA ILE A 517 -1.09 -16.31 20.14
C ILE A 517 -0.74 -15.56 18.85
N MET A 518 -1.23 -16.01 17.70
CA MET A 518 -0.99 -15.32 16.42
C MET A 518 -1.55 -13.89 16.40
N GLN A 519 -2.76 -13.68 16.93
CA GLN A 519 -3.35 -12.33 17.04
C GLN A 519 -2.57 -11.42 18.00
N ARG A 520 -2.07 -11.95 19.13
CA ARG A 520 -1.19 -11.22 20.04
C ARG A 520 0.09 -10.78 19.36
N LEU A 521 0.72 -11.68 18.58
CA LEU A 521 1.92 -11.33 17.83
C LEU A 521 1.67 -10.19 16.85
N GLY A 522 0.58 -10.23 16.07
CA GLY A 522 0.28 -9.12 15.15
C GLY A 522 0.00 -7.79 15.88
N MET A 523 -0.73 -7.81 17.01
CA MET A 523 -0.91 -6.59 17.81
C MET A 523 0.41 -6.05 18.38
N ARG A 524 1.31 -6.93 18.83
CA ARG A 524 2.65 -6.56 19.28
C ARG A 524 3.46 -5.91 18.15
N TYR A 525 3.47 -6.48 16.94
CA TYR A 525 4.12 -5.85 15.79
C TYR A 525 3.63 -4.44 15.55
N LEU A 526 2.32 -4.25 15.61
CA LEU A 526 1.71 -2.95 15.37
C LEU A 526 2.19 -1.91 16.40
N ILE A 527 2.14 -2.25 17.70
CA ILE A 527 2.59 -1.35 18.77
C ILE A 527 4.08 -1.05 18.68
N LEU A 528 4.93 -2.07 18.52
CA LEU A 528 6.39 -1.90 18.39
C LEU A 528 6.75 -1.01 17.19
N THR A 529 6.04 -1.19 16.08
CA THR A 529 6.24 -0.39 14.87
C THR A 529 5.82 1.06 15.07
N THR A 530 4.75 1.32 15.82
CA THR A 530 4.34 2.69 16.17
C THR A 530 5.37 3.37 17.07
N ILE A 531 5.94 2.66 18.04
CA ILE A 531 7.03 3.18 18.89
C ILE A 531 8.25 3.52 18.01
N LEU A 532 8.65 2.62 17.11
CA LEU A 532 9.75 2.85 16.17
C LEU A 532 9.50 4.10 15.31
N ALA A 533 8.28 4.30 14.82
CA ALA A 533 7.92 5.48 14.04
C ALA A 533 8.07 6.78 14.85
N PHE A 534 7.61 6.82 16.10
CA PHE A 534 7.78 8.00 16.96
C PHE A 534 9.24 8.29 17.26
N TYR A 535 10.06 7.28 17.57
CA TYR A 535 11.49 7.50 17.77
C TYR A 535 12.19 8.03 16.52
N HIS A 536 11.78 7.59 15.33
CA HIS A 536 12.30 8.17 14.11
C HIS A 536 11.91 9.64 13.92
N ILE A 537 10.66 10.00 14.19
CA ILE A 537 10.19 11.39 14.11
C ILE A 537 11.03 12.27 15.06
N CYS A 538 11.27 11.83 16.30
CA CYS A 538 12.15 12.53 17.25
C CYS A 538 13.57 12.69 16.71
N TYR A 539 14.16 11.60 16.20
CA TYR A 539 15.51 11.60 15.61
C TYR A 539 15.63 12.61 14.46
N LYS A 540 14.72 12.55 13.48
CA LYS A 540 14.78 13.40 12.29
C LYS A 540 14.57 14.87 12.60
N ARG A 541 13.71 15.19 13.57
CA ARG A 541 13.51 16.58 13.98
C ARG A 541 14.75 17.17 14.64
N LEU A 542 15.42 16.42 15.51
CA LEU A 542 16.70 16.86 16.10
C LEU A 542 17.81 17.00 15.05
N GLU A 543 17.86 16.11 14.05
CA GLU A 543 18.78 16.22 12.93
C GLU A 543 18.54 17.52 12.13
N GLN A 544 17.28 17.85 11.84
CA GLN A 544 16.87 19.03 11.07
C GLN A 544 17.10 20.36 11.80
N THR A 545 16.98 20.39 13.14
CA THR A 545 17.25 21.60 13.95
C THR A 545 18.73 21.83 14.24
N GLY A 546 19.62 21.01 13.71
CA GLY A 546 21.07 21.14 13.93
C GLY A 546 21.58 20.52 15.22
N GLU A 547 20.73 19.77 15.94
CA GLU A 547 21.08 19.02 17.14
C GLU A 547 21.45 17.56 16.86
N GLY A 548 21.82 17.25 15.61
CA GLY A 548 22.16 15.89 15.17
C GLY A 548 23.28 15.21 15.95
N GLN A 549 24.11 15.97 16.67
CA GLN A 549 25.20 15.46 17.51
C GLN A 549 24.88 15.39 19.00
N SER A 550 23.69 15.84 19.44
CA SER A 550 23.27 15.83 20.83
C SER A 550 23.18 14.41 21.40
N GLN A 551 23.31 14.27 22.72
CA GLN A 551 23.10 13.00 23.42
C GLN A 551 21.68 12.46 23.18
N LYS A 552 20.66 13.34 23.14
CA LYS A 552 19.28 12.99 22.80
C LYS A 552 19.18 12.38 21.40
N CYS A 553 19.80 12.99 20.39
CA CYS A 553 19.80 12.46 19.03
C CYS A 553 20.47 11.07 18.96
N ARG A 554 21.61 10.91 19.64
CA ARG A 554 22.31 9.61 19.73
C ARG A 554 21.46 8.54 20.42
N ARG A 555 20.72 8.89 21.48
CA ARG A 555 19.75 8.01 22.14
C ARG A 555 18.66 7.56 21.16
N PHE A 556 17.99 8.48 20.47
CA PHE A 556 16.92 8.12 19.52
C PHE A 556 17.42 7.31 18.32
N ARG A 557 18.65 7.56 17.87
CA ARG A 557 19.30 6.73 16.86
C ARG A 557 19.45 5.29 17.33
N MET A 558 19.96 5.08 18.56
CA MET A 558 20.13 3.76 19.15
C MET A 558 18.80 3.06 19.41
N LEU A 559 17.80 3.78 19.94
CA LEU A 559 16.44 3.26 20.13
C LEU A 559 15.82 2.83 18.80
N GLY A 560 15.99 3.62 17.75
CA GLY A 560 15.52 3.24 16.43
C GLY A 560 16.17 1.94 15.92
N TRP A 561 17.45 1.69 16.22
CA TRP A 561 18.10 0.40 15.89
C TRP A 561 17.61 -0.74 16.77
N LYS A 562 17.46 -0.51 18.08
CA LYS A 562 16.92 -1.49 19.03
C LYS A 562 15.57 -2.01 18.55
N TYR A 563 14.63 -1.11 18.23
CA TYR A 563 13.27 -1.50 17.83
C TYR A 563 13.23 -2.08 16.41
N ALA A 564 14.06 -1.61 15.48
CA ALA A 564 14.19 -2.24 14.16
C ALA A 564 14.63 -3.71 14.29
N LEU A 565 15.69 -3.98 15.06
CA LEU A 565 16.16 -5.34 15.31
C LEU A 565 15.16 -6.15 16.13
N THR A 566 14.48 -5.56 17.11
CA THR A 566 13.43 -6.24 17.88
C THR A 566 12.36 -6.81 16.95
N ILE A 567 11.88 -5.99 15.99
CA ILE A 567 10.86 -6.39 15.03
C ILE A 567 11.39 -7.48 14.08
N GLU A 568 12.61 -7.36 13.57
CA GLU A 568 13.19 -8.37 12.67
C GLU A 568 13.48 -9.69 13.37
N THR A 569 14.09 -9.65 14.56
CA THR A 569 14.33 -10.85 15.35
C THR A 569 13.02 -11.53 15.72
N LEU A 570 11.99 -10.78 16.15
CA LEU A 570 10.66 -11.33 16.41
C LEU A 570 10.07 -11.99 15.15
N PHE A 571 10.27 -11.37 13.98
CA PHE A 571 9.85 -11.90 12.69
C PHE A 571 10.52 -13.25 12.37
N GLY A 572 11.84 -13.34 12.49
CA GLY A 572 12.55 -14.61 12.29
C GLY A 572 12.09 -15.72 13.23
N GLU A 573 11.96 -15.42 14.52
CA GLU A 573 11.54 -16.38 15.54
C GLU A 573 10.09 -16.87 15.33
N MET A 574 9.18 -15.99 14.91
CA MET A 574 7.80 -16.36 14.55
C MET A 574 7.78 -17.38 13.40
N TRP A 575 8.62 -17.18 12.37
CA TRP A 575 8.68 -18.06 11.21
C TRP A 575 9.20 -19.46 11.53
N VAL A 576 10.05 -19.62 12.55
CA VAL A 576 10.45 -20.95 13.05
C VAL A 576 9.23 -21.74 13.52
N GLY A 577 8.37 -21.11 14.34
CA GLY A 577 7.13 -21.75 14.82
C GLY A 577 6.14 -22.07 13.69
N LEU A 578 5.97 -21.13 12.74
CA LEU A 578 5.10 -21.33 11.57
C LEU A 578 5.60 -22.41 10.62
N LYS A 579 6.91 -22.53 10.41
CA LYS A 579 7.52 -23.61 9.62
C LYS A 579 7.18 -24.97 10.21
N ARG A 580 7.24 -25.10 11.54
CA ARG A 580 6.87 -26.33 12.24
C ARG A 580 5.38 -26.65 12.05
N ALA A 581 4.51 -25.66 12.23
CA ALA A 581 3.06 -25.81 11.99
C ALA A 581 2.76 -26.22 10.54
N GLY A 582 3.39 -25.57 9.55
CA GLY A 582 3.20 -25.85 8.13
C GLY A 582 3.69 -27.23 7.69
N ASN A 583 4.72 -27.78 8.34
CA ASN A 583 5.22 -29.13 8.04
C ASN A 583 4.47 -30.25 8.79
N HIS A 584 3.70 -29.92 9.83
CA HIS A 584 3.03 -30.91 10.68
C HIS A 584 1.99 -31.74 9.92
N LYS A 585 1.62 -32.93 10.44
CA LYS A 585 0.53 -33.74 9.86
C LYS A 585 -0.83 -33.06 9.99
N ASN A 586 -1.05 -32.34 11.09
CA ASN A 586 -2.29 -31.62 11.38
C ASN A 586 -2.27 -30.16 10.88
N TYR A 587 -1.38 -29.79 9.95
CA TYR A 587 -1.21 -28.39 9.52
C TYR A 587 -2.53 -27.72 9.09
N PHE A 588 -3.47 -28.50 8.53
CA PHE A 588 -4.81 -28.02 8.17
C PHE A 588 -5.67 -27.59 9.34
N SER A 589 -5.50 -28.18 10.53
CA SER A 589 -6.27 -27.80 11.72
C SER A 589 -5.79 -26.46 12.30
N PHE A 590 -4.49 -26.19 12.23
CA PHE A 590 -3.87 -24.93 12.68
C PHE A 590 -3.82 -23.85 11.60
N PHE A 591 -4.00 -24.26 10.34
CA PHE A 591 -4.11 -23.47 9.13
C PHE A 591 -3.18 -22.24 9.07
N PRO A 592 -1.85 -22.46 9.10
CA PRO A 592 -0.86 -21.38 9.24
C PRO A 592 -0.93 -20.37 8.08
N VAL A 593 -1.29 -20.81 6.87
CA VAL A 593 -1.49 -19.92 5.71
C VAL A 593 -2.55 -18.86 5.99
N ALA A 594 -3.69 -19.26 6.56
CA ALA A 594 -4.78 -18.34 6.80
C ALA A 594 -4.51 -17.43 8.01
N CYS A 595 -3.77 -17.90 9.01
CA CYS A 595 -3.22 -17.02 10.05
C CYS A 595 -2.33 -15.93 9.44
N ILE A 596 -1.45 -16.30 8.51
CA ILE A 596 -0.56 -15.35 7.84
C ILE A 596 -1.30 -14.44 6.88
N LEU A 597 -2.31 -14.91 6.15
CA LEU A 597 -3.13 -14.04 5.28
C LEU A 597 -3.73 -12.88 6.07
N VAL A 598 -4.28 -13.16 7.25
CA VAL A 598 -4.90 -12.17 8.13
C VAL A 598 -3.87 -11.25 8.79
N MET A 599 -2.66 -11.73 9.07
CA MET A 599 -1.56 -10.93 9.65
C MET A 599 -0.71 -10.18 8.61
N ALA A 600 -0.76 -10.59 7.34
CA ALA A 600 0.05 -10.05 6.26
C ALA A 600 0.02 -8.52 6.16
N PRO A 601 -1.14 -7.83 6.33
CA PRO A 601 -1.18 -6.37 6.34
C PRO A 601 -0.25 -5.75 7.39
N ILE A 602 -0.33 -6.24 8.62
CA ILE A 602 0.45 -5.73 9.76
C ILE A 602 1.93 -6.07 9.60
N LEU A 603 2.24 -7.30 9.18
CA LEU A 603 3.61 -7.72 8.94
C LEU A 603 4.27 -6.89 7.84
N ARG A 604 3.57 -6.62 6.73
CA ARG A 604 4.06 -5.74 5.65
C ARG A 604 4.22 -4.30 6.11
N PHE A 605 3.29 -3.80 6.93
CA PHE A 605 3.39 -2.48 7.54
C PHE A 605 4.64 -2.34 8.42
N ALA A 606 4.89 -3.32 9.29
CA ALA A 606 6.06 -3.38 10.16
C ALA A 606 7.36 -3.43 9.35
N GLN A 607 7.46 -4.40 8.44
CA GLN A 607 8.63 -4.64 7.59
C GLN A 607 8.98 -3.42 6.72
N ARG A 608 7.98 -2.75 6.14
CA ARG A 608 8.22 -1.52 5.34
C ARG A 608 8.88 -0.44 6.17
N ARG A 609 8.41 -0.22 7.40
CA ARG A 609 8.97 0.80 8.30
C ARG A 609 10.34 0.42 8.78
N VAL A 610 10.56 -0.84 9.17
CA VAL A 610 11.90 -1.30 9.55
C VAL A 610 12.88 -1.10 8.41
N THR A 611 12.52 -1.51 7.19
CA THR A 611 13.36 -1.27 6.00
C THR A 611 13.65 0.22 5.81
N LEU A 612 12.63 1.07 5.82
CA LEU A 612 12.82 2.51 5.67
C LEU A 612 13.78 3.08 6.72
N PHE A 613 13.68 2.64 7.97
CA PHE A 613 14.53 3.14 9.06
C PHE A 613 15.93 2.52 9.10
N ALA A 614 16.06 1.21 8.87
CA ALA A 614 17.33 0.52 8.90
C ALA A 614 18.18 0.91 7.69
N THR A 615 17.61 0.79 6.50
CA THR A 615 18.33 1.06 5.26
C THR A 615 18.69 2.53 5.10
N SER A 616 17.81 3.48 5.42
CA SER A 616 18.17 4.90 5.34
C SER A 616 19.39 5.24 6.21
N ARG A 617 19.44 4.67 7.41
CA ARG A 617 20.59 4.84 8.30
C ARG A 617 21.83 4.13 7.78
N PHE A 618 21.70 2.94 7.19
CA PHE A 618 22.84 2.31 6.51
C PHE A 618 23.36 3.18 5.38
N LEU A 619 22.50 3.61 4.47
CA LEU A 619 22.87 4.46 3.34
C LEU A 619 23.54 5.75 3.81
N GLY A 620 23.03 6.39 4.88
CA GLY A 620 23.66 7.57 5.47
C GLY A 620 24.99 7.29 6.20
N MET A 621 25.29 6.04 6.55
CA MET A 621 26.57 5.62 7.13
C MET A 621 27.58 5.14 6.07
N LEU A 622 27.13 4.89 4.85
CA LEU A 622 27.93 4.39 3.73
C LEU A 622 28.33 5.55 2.82
N ASN A 623 29.61 5.68 2.51
CA ASN A 623 30.09 6.68 1.57
C ASN A 623 30.12 6.10 0.14
N VAL A 624 28.95 5.72 -0.38
CA VAL A 624 28.81 5.03 -1.66
C VAL A 624 27.98 5.85 -2.63
N ASP A 625 28.36 5.83 -3.91
CA ASP A 625 27.58 6.43 -4.99
C ASP A 625 26.18 5.79 -5.08
N ASP A 626 25.14 6.61 -4.98
CA ASP A 626 23.74 6.19 -5.06
C ASP A 626 23.45 5.34 -6.31
N GLN A 627 24.13 5.61 -7.42
CA GLN A 627 23.96 4.88 -8.69
C GLN A 627 24.58 3.48 -8.63
N LEU A 628 25.67 3.30 -7.86
CA LEU A 628 26.28 2.00 -7.60
C LEU A 628 25.36 1.13 -6.73
N ILE A 629 24.76 1.72 -5.69
CA ILE A 629 23.80 1.04 -4.80
C ILE A 629 22.60 0.56 -5.61
N VAL A 630 22.03 1.44 -6.43
CA VAL A 630 20.90 1.11 -7.31
C VAL A 630 21.29 0.01 -8.29
N ASN A 631 22.44 0.13 -8.96
CA ASN A 631 22.87 -0.87 -9.93
C ASN A 631 23.12 -2.23 -9.28
N TYR A 632 23.71 -2.28 -8.10
CA TYR A 632 23.92 -3.54 -7.40
C TYR A 632 22.59 -4.15 -6.93
N VAL A 633 21.71 -3.36 -6.30
CA VAL A 633 20.42 -3.88 -5.79
C VAL A 633 19.54 -4.38 -6.93
N LEU A 634 19.60 -3.73 -8.09
CA LEU A 634 18.82 -4.11 -9.26
C LEU A 634 19.48 -5.20 -10.10
N TYR A 635 20.80 -5.22 -10.26
CA TYR A 635 21.49 -6.05 -11.27
C TYR A 635 22.62 -6.94 -10.71
N GLY A 636 22.82 -6.99 -9.39
CA GLY A 636 23.82 -7.83 -8.73
C GLY A 636 23.61 -9.34 -8.96
N ASN A 637 24.71 -10.12 -8.97
CA ASN A 637 24.71 -11.53 -9.37
C ASN A 637 24.54 -12.50 -8.18
N ASP A 638 23.77 -13.58 -8.36
CA ASP A 638 23.38 -14.54 -7.31
C ASP A 638 24.53 -15.40 -6.76
N GLN A 639 25.64 -15.57 -7.49
CA GLN A 639 26.83 -16.26 -6.96
C GLN A 639 27.41 -15.55 -5.72
N GLN A 640 27.05 -14.28 -5.52
CA GLN A 640 27.42 -13.52 -4.33
C GLN A 640 26.60 -13.92 -3.10
N ASP A 641 25.34 -14.37 -3.23
CA ASP A 641 24.47 -14.69 -2.07
C ASP A 641 24.88 -15.99 -1.34
N ASP A 642 25.39 -16.99 -2.08
CA ASP A 642 25.99 -18.21 -1.49
C ASP A 642 27.35 -17.90 -0.83
N ALA A 643 28.11 -16.93 -1.37
CA ALA A 643 29.34 -16.43 -0.77
C ALA A 643 29.04 -15.60 0.49
N THR A 644 27.99 -14.78 0.48
CA THR A 644 27.43 -14.02 1.60
C THR A 644 27.08 -14.94 2.78
N SER A 645 26.45 -16.10 2.54
CA SER A 645 26.16 -17.07 3.61
C SER A 645 27.43 -17.65 4.25
N LYS A 646 28.45 -17.96 3.45
CA LYS A 646 29.77 -18.41 3.96
C LYS A 646 30.52 -17.29 4.69
N LEU A 647 30.41 -16.04 4.23
CA LEU A 647 30.97 -14.85 4.89
C LEU A 647 30.28 -14.58 6.24
N LEU A 648 28.97 -14.78 6.35
CA LEU A 648 28.23 -14.67 7.61
C LEU A 648 28.74 -15.68 8.64
N GLU A 649 28.90 -16.95 8.25
CA GLU A 649 29.42 -18.02 9.13
C GLU A 649 30.87 -17.75 9.57
N ALA A 650 31.70 -17.16 8.70
CA ALA A 650 33.09 -16.83 9.01
C ALA A 650 33.27 -15.56 9.87
N SER A 651 32.26 -14.68 9.94
CA SER A 651 32.40 -13.34 10.54
C SER A 651 32.61 -13.31 12.06
N GLY A 652 32.35 -14.41 12.78
CA GLY A 652 32.45 -14.51 14.25
C GLY A 652 31.44 -13.64 15.04
N GLU A 653 30.90 -12.58 14.43
CA GLU A 653 29.91 -11.66 15.00
C GLU A 653 28.52 -12.31 15.16
N VAL A 654 28.23 -13.38 14.42
CA VAL A 654 27.00 -14.19 14.60
C VAL A 654 26.85 -14.68 16.04
N ASN A 655 27.96 -14.97 16.72
CA ASN A 655 27.96 -15.43 18.11
C ASN A 655 27.66 -14.31 19.14
N LYS A 656 27.63 -13.05 18.70
CA LYS A 656 27.36 -11.87 19.53
C LYS A 656 25.94 -11.31 19.34
N MET A 657 25.11 -11.94 18.51
CA MET A 657 23.77 -11.45 18.21
C MET A 657 22.86 -11.46 19.45
N PHE A 658 22.02 -10.43 19.56
CA PHE A 658 21.00 -10.34 20.59
C PHE A 658 19.94 -11.41 20.38
N LYS A 659 19.52 -12.05 21.47
CA LYS A 659 18.35 -12.92 21.50
C LYS A 659 17.08 -12.09 21.72
N ILE A 660 15.92 -12.65 21.38
CA ILE A 660 14.65 -11.94 21.55
C ILE A 660 14.43 -11.45 22.99
N GLY A 661 14.86 -12.22 24.00
CA GLY A 661 14.74 -11.86 25.41
C GLY A 661 15.62 -10.67 25.83
N ASP A 662 16.67 -10.33 25.08
CA ASP A 662 17.49 -9.15 25.37
C ASP A 662 16.70 -7.85 25.17
N PHE A 663 15.66 -7.88 24.33
CA PHE A 663 14.81 -6.75 23.99
C PHE A 663 13.60 -6.54 24.91
N ASP A 664 13.30 -7.48 25.82
CA ASP A 664 12.11 -7.43 26.70
C ASP A 664 12.16 -6.29 27.74
N ASP A 665 13.35 -5.83 28.08
CA ASP A 665 13.53 -4.72 29.02
C ASP A 665 13.32 -3.37 28.30
N LEU A 666 12.10 -2.84 28.45
CA LEU A 666 11.66 -1.56 27.89
C LEU A 666 12.09 -0.35 28.75
N ASP A 667 12.47 -0.57 30.01
CA ASP A 667 12.86 0.51 30.94
C ASP A 667 14.28 1.01 30.65
N VAL A 668 15.13 0.15 30.08
CA VAL A 668 16.46 0.53 29.56
C VAL A 668 16.40 1.67 28.55
N ASP A 669 15.27 1.88 27.86
CA ASP A 669 15.14 2.95 26.88
C ASP A 669 15.25 4.34 27.49
N ASP A 670 14.91 4.50 28.76
CA ASP A 670 14.78 5.80 29.43
C ASP A 670 16.12 6.26 30.06
N ASP A 671 17.10 5.36 30.15
CA ASP A 671 18.46 5.63 30.65
C ASP A 671 19.49 5.42 29.52
N TYR A 672 20.09 6.51 29.05
CA TYR A 672 21.06 6.45 27.95
C TYR A 672 22.33 5.67 28.29
N GLU A 673 22.81 5.73 29.53
CA GLU A 673 24.03 5.03 29.92
C GLU A 673 23.77 3.52 30.02
N LEU A 674 22.60 3.14 30.54
CA LEU A 674 22.18 1.74 30.58
C LEU A 674 21.92 1.21 29.16
N LEU A 675 21.28 2.01 28.30
CA LEU A 675 21.05 1.70 26.89
C LEU A 675 22.38 1.48 26.15
N LEU A 676 23.34 2.39 26.33
CA LEU A 676 24.67 2.29 25.72
C LEU A 676 25.45 1.07 26.24
N LYS A 677 25.34 0.77 27.54
CA LYS A 677 25.98 -0.40 28.16
C LYS A 677 25.41 -1.71 27.59
N LYS A 678 24.09 -1.79 27.38
CA LYS A 678 23.41 -3.02 26.93
C LYS A 678 23.44 -3.19 25.41
N PHE A 679 23.27 -2.10 24.67
CA PHE A 679 23.10 -2.09 23.21
C PHE A 679 24.18 -1.30 22.47
N GLY A 680 25.35 -1.09 23.09
CA GLY A 680 26.45 -0.32 22.50
C GLY A 680 26.96 -0.85 21.16
N GLU A 681 26.87 -2.18 20.95
CA GLU A 681 27.20 -2.85 19.68
C GLU A 681 26.33 -2.37 18.51
N LEU A 682 25.14 -1.79 18.77
CA LEU A 682 24.28 -1.20 17.74
C LEU A 682 24.88 0.06 17.09
N ASN A 683 26.01 0.57 17.59
CA ASN A 683 26.76 1.62 16.91
C ASN A 683 27.67 1.08 15.79
N SER A 684 27.91 -0.23 15.75
CA SER A 684 28.71 -0.88 14.70
C SER A 684 27.87 -1.17 13.47
N VAL A 685 28.22 -0.55 12.33
CA VAL A 685 27.58 -0.83 11.01
C VAL A 685 27.68 -2.31 10.69
N ARG A 686 28.88 -2.88 10.87
CA ARG A 686 29.17 -4.28 10.57
C ARG A 686 28.23 -5.20 11.35
N PHE A 687 28.12 -4.99 12.66
CA PHE A 687 27.23 -5.78 13.51
C PHE A 687 25.77 -5.70 13.06
N LEU A 688 25.28 -4.49 12.76
CA LEU A 688 23.91 -4.26 12.33
C LEU A 688 23.61 -4.97 10.99
N VAL A 689 24.51 -4.83 10.01
CA VAL A 689 24.36 -5.48 8.70
C VAL A 689 24.36 -7.00 8.88
N VAL A 690 25.37 -7.55 9.57
CA VAL A 690 25.48 -9.00 9.80
C VAL A 690 24.24 -9.54 10.51
N SER A 691 23.74 -8.85 11.54
CA SER A 691 22.52 -9.21 12.28
C SER A 691 21.28 -9.27 11.39
N LEU A 692 21.02 -8.22 10.62
CA LEU A 692 19.85 -8.16 9.75
C LEU A 692 19.93 -9.19 8.61
N CYS A 693 21.09 -9.32 7.97
CA CYS A 693 21.30 -10.28 6.89
C CYS A 693 21.10 -11.73 7.38
N LYS A 694 21.61 -12.06 8.57
CA LYS A 694 21.45 -13.41 9.15
C LYS A 694 19.98 -13.71 9.46
N VAL A 695 19.30 -12.81 10.18
CA VAL A 695 17.88 -12.98 10.52
C VAL A 695 17.03 -13.12 9.25
N MET A 696 17.28 -12.30 8.23
CA MET A 696 16.56 -12.38 6.96
C MET A 696 16.80 -13.70 6.23
N SER A 697 18.07 -14.15 6.15
CA SER A 697 18.43 -15.42 5.52
C SER A 697 17.74 -16.61 6.21
N ASP A 698 17.79 -16.66 7.55
CA ASP A 698 17.13 -17.70 8.33
C ASP A 698 15.61 -17.69 8.16
N THR A 699 15.04 -16.48 8.08
CA THR A 699 13.60 -16.31 7.85
C THR A 699 13.18 -16.85 6.49
N LEU A 700 13.92 -16.54 5.43
CA LEU A 700 13.65 -17.06 4.08
C LEU A 700 13.72 -18.58 4.04
N ALA A 701 14.71 -19.18 4.72
CA ALA A 701 14.81 -20.62 4.87
C ALA A 701 13.64 -21.23 5.67
N CYS A 702 12.95 -20.45 6.49
CA CYS A 702 11.77 -20.87 7.23
C CYS A 702 10.45 -20.73 6.47
N MET A 703 10.37 -19.82 5.49
CA MET A 703 9.20 -19.67 4.60
C MET A 703 9.04 -20.82 3.60
N HIS A 704 10.00 -21.76 3.55
CA HIS A 704 9.92 -22.98 2.77
C HIS A 704 9.42 -24.17 3.62
N SER A 705 8.35 -24.81 3.16
CA SER A 705 7.82 -26.03 3.78
C SER A 705 7.42 -27.06 2.72
N ALA A 706 7.37 -28.34 3.11
CA ALA A 706 7.04 -29.43 2.21
C ALA A 706 5.54 -29.49 1.85
N LYS A 707 4.68 -28.87 2.67
CA LYS A 707 3.21 -28.96 2.55
C LYS A 707 2.52 -27.62 2.31
N THR A 708 3.04 -26.51 2.82
CA THR A 708 2.49 -25.15 2.61
C THR A 708 3.53 -24.23 1.97
N THR A 709 3.09 -23.29 1.15
CA THR A 709 3.92 -22.19 0.65
C THR A 709 3.46 -20.87 1.23
N PHE A 710 4.42 -20.00 1.52
CA PHE A 710 4.20 -18.62 1.94
C PHE A 710 4.71 -17.64 0.87
N ASN A 711 4.76 -18.07 -0.40
CA ASN A 711 5.27 -17.27 -1.51
C ASN A 711 4.58 -15.91 -1.63
N PHE A 712 3.29 -15.80 -1.33
CA PHE A 712 2.58 -14.51 -1.36
C PHE A 712 3.15 -13.47 -0.35
N MET A 713 3.78 -13.91 0.74
CA MET A 713 4.53 -13.04 1.64
C MET A 713 5.95 -12.81 1.14
N LYS A 714 6.65 -13.89 0.75
CA LYS A 714 8.02 -13.87 0.24
C LYS A 714 8.16 -12.88 -0.93
N LEU A 715 7.22 -12.91 -1.86
CA LEU A 715 7.24 -12.15 -3.11
C LEU A 715 6.63 -10.75 -2.99
N SER A 716 6.26 -10.32 -1.78
CA SER A 716 5.90 -8.91 -1.59
C SER A 716 7.12 -8.03 -1.91
N LYS A 717 6.90 -6.92 -2.65
CA LYS A 717 7.96 -6.02 -3.14
C LYS A 717 8.92 -5.56 -2.03
N ILE A 718 8.40 -5.41 -0.81
CA ILE A 718 9.15 -4.99 0.38
C ILE A 718 10.04 -6.12 0.89
N PHE A 719 9.51 -7.34 0.96
CA PHE A 719 10.20 -8.46 1.57
C PHE A 719 11.31 -9.04 0.66
N HIS A 720 11.02 -9.25 -0.62
CA HIS A 720 12.00 -9.85 -1.54
C HIS A 720 13.08 -8.87 -1.99
N VAL A 721 12.69 -7.67 -2.45
CA VAL A 721 13.60 -6.78 -3.18
C VAL A 721 14.38 -5.88 -2.22
N LEU A 722 13.72 -5.33 -1.20
CA LEU A 722 14.32 -4.33 -0.32
C LEU A 722 15.13 -4.92 0.83
N LEU A 723 14.78 -6.10 1.34
CA LEU A 723 15.55 -6.71 2.42
C LEU A 723 16.64 -7.62 1.87
N LEU A 724 16.34 -8.58 0.98
CA LEU A 724 17.33 -9.58 0.54
C LEU A 724 18.47 -8.99 -0.30
N ARG A 725 18.15 -8.27 -1.38
CA ARG A 725 19.18 -7.69 -2.29
C ARG A 725 19.98 -6.58 -1.62
N LEU A 726 19.32 -5.75 -0.81
CA LEU A 726 20.00 -4.73 -0.03
C LEU A 726 20.88 -5.36 1.06
N CYS A 727 20.42 -6.37 1.79
CA CYS A 727 21.24 -7.07 2.77
C CYS A 727 22.49 -7.68 2.11
N SER A 728 22.34 -8.29 0.92
CA SER A 728 23.46 -8.79 0.12
C SER A 728 24.45 -7.67 -0.25
N PHE A 729 23.95 -6.53 -0.75
CA PHE A 729 24.77 -5.35 -1.03
C PHE A 729 25.54 -4.85 0.20
N LEU A 730 24.80 -4.63 1.29
CA LEU A 730 25.35 -4.12 2.54
C LEU A 730 26.41 -5.06 3.11
N LEU A 731 26.17 -6.38 3.06
CA LEU A 731 27.14 -7.35 3.56
C LEU A 731 28.42 -7.36 2.73
N ASN A 732 28.29 -7.39 1.39
CA ASN A 732 29.47 -7.42 0.53
C ASN A 732 30.28 -6.13 0.64
N TYR A 733 29.62 -4.97 0.71
CA TYR A 733 30.31 -3.71 0.94
C TYR A 733 31.01 -3.66 2.31
N THR A 734 30.32 -4.03 3.39
CA THR A 734 30.86 -3.87 4.76
C THR A 734 31.89 -4.93 5.15
N VAL A 735 31.86 -6.12 4.53
CA VAL A 735 32.79 -7.21 4.84
C VAL A 735 34.01 -7.20 3.92
N GLN A 736 33.87 -6.90 2.62
CA GLN A 736 35.02 -6.88 1.69
C GLN A 736 35.96 -5.69 1.89
N ASP A 737 35.45 -4.54 2.37
CA ASP A 737 36.28 -3.36 2.66
C ASP A 737 37.25 -3.59 3.83
N SER A 738 37.08 -4.69 4.59
CA SER A 738 38.05 -5.11 5.62
C SER A 738 39.23 -5.95 5.10
N ASP A 739 39.19 -6.41 3.84
CA ASP A 739 40.20 -7.28 3.21
C ASP A 739 41.00 -6.59 2.07
N ASN A 740 40.98 -5.26 1.96
CA ASN A 740 41.80 -4.47 1.02
C ASN A 740 41.51 -4.65 -0.49
N SER A 741 40.37 -5.20 -0.91
CA SER A 741 39.93 -5.14 -2.31
C SER A 741 38.96 -3.97 -2.50
N GLY A 742 39.45 -2.87 -3.05
CA GLY A 742 38.67 -1.67 -3.32
C GLY A 742 37.60 -1.85 -4.41
N PRO A 743 36.83 -0.77 -4.74
CA PRO A 743 35.64 -0.82 -5.60
C PRO A 743 35.90 -1.14 -7.08
N GLU A 744 37.16 -1.28 -7.51
CA GLU A 744 37.55 -1.38 -8.92
C GLU A 744 37.22 -2.73 -9.57
N ASP A 745 36.97 -3.80 -8.80
CA ASP A 745 36.61 -5.12 -9.35
C ASP A 745 35.12 -5.27 -9.72
N TYR A 746 34.27 -4.28 -9.40
CA TYR A 746 32.84 -4.34 -9.69
C TYR A 746 32.50 -4.07 -11.17
N GLU A 747 33.41 -3.49 -11.95
CA GLU A 747 33.15 -3.18 -13.38
C GLU A 747 33.46 -4.33 -14.36
N GLN A 748 34.17 -5.40 -13.96
CA GLN A 748 34.76 -6.34 -14.93
C GLN A 748 34.18 -7.77 -14.99
N ASN A 749 33.37 -8.22 -14.01
CA ASN A 749 32.94 -9.64 -13.97
C ASN A 749 31.46 -9.84 -14.29
N GLY A 750 31.07 -9.44 -15.50
CA GLY A 750 29.70 -9.55 -16.01
C GLY A 750 29.44 -10.70 -16.99
N VAL A 751 29.88 -11.94 -16.76
CA VAL A 751 29.36 -13.13 -17.47
C VAL A 751 29.65 -14.41 -16.68
N VAL A 752 28.65 -15.15 -16.18
CA VAL A 752 28.65 -16.65 -16.13
C VAL A 752 27.23 -17.22 -15.91
N ARG A 753 26.95 -18.31 -16.64
CA ARG A 753 25.74 -19.15 -16.68
C ARG A 753 25.34 -19.77 -15.33
N VAL A 754 24.03 -19.84 -15.07
CA VAL A 754 23.43 -20.53 -13.91
C VAL A 754 23.24 -22.02 -14.18
N ASN A 755 23.77 -22.87 -13.29
CA ASN A 755 23.36 -24.26 -13.13
C ASN A 755 22.02 -24.30 -12.37
N LYS A 756 21.05 -25.05 -12.90
CA LYS A 756 19.75 -25.31 -12.27
C LYS A 756 19.94 -26.29 -11.10
N GLY A 757 20.03 -25.76 -9.89
CA GLY A 757 19.98 -26.52 -8.65
C GLY A 757 18.55 -26.65 -8.12
N GLU A 758 18.15 -27.91 -7.94
CA GLU A 758 17.09 -28.55 -7.13
C GLU A 758 15.74 -27.85 -6.89
N GLY A 759 14.68 -28.58 -7.25
CA GLY A 759 13.34 -28.06 -7.50
C GLY A 759 12.62 -27.52 -6.28
N THR A 760 12.13 -26.29 -6.41
CA THR A 760 11.01 -25.78 -5.62
C THR A 760 9.81 -26.71 -5.77
N PRO A 761 9.08 -26.99 -4.66
CA PRO A 761 7.85 -27.76 -4.75
C PRO A 761 6.84 -26.98 -5.59
N THR A 762 6.56 -27.43 -6.81
CA THR A 762 5.53 -26.84 -7.67
C THR A 762 4.18 -26.91 -6.97
N ILE A 763 3.66 -25.75 -6.59
CA ILE A 763 2.29 -25.61 -6.06
C ILE A 763 1.49 -24.87 -7.12
N ASP A 764 0.68 -25.65 -7.83
CA ASP A 764 -0.28 -25.12 -8.80
C ASP A 764 -1.34 -24.33 -8.04
N THR A 765 -1.33 -23.01 -8.22
CA THR A 765 -2.31 -22.09 -7.63
C THR A 765 -3.75 -22.38 -8.09
N GLY A 766 -3.96 -23.31 -9.03
CA GLY A 766 -5.27 -23.79 -9.46
C GLY A 766 -6.07 -22.79 -10.31
N SER A 767 -5.66 -21.52 -10.32
CA SER A 767 -6.23 -20.45 -11.13
C SER A 767 -5.27 -20.12 -12.29
N PRO A 768 -5.74 -20.16 -13.55
CA PRO A 768 -4.97 -19.64 -14.69
C PRO A 768 -4.81 -18.11 -14.65
N HIS A 769 -5.50 -17.43 -13.74
CA HIS A 769 -5.48 -15.97 -13.56
C HIS A 769 -4.54 -15.50 -12.44
N ALA A 770 -4.16 -16.41 -11.54
CA ALA A 770 -3.16 -16.12 -10.54
C ALA A 770 -1.78 -16.09 -11.22
N MET A 771 -0.95 -15.10 -10.87
CA MET A 771 0.45 -15.11 -11.29
C MET A 771 1.09 -16.40 -10.77
N ASN A 772 1.45 -17.32 -11.67
CA ASN A 772 2.22 -18.50 -11.32
C ASN A 772 3.67 -18.06 -11.10
N THR A 773 3.99 -17.73 -9.85
CA THR A 773 5.30 -17.22 -9.45
C THR A 773 6.40 -18.29 -9.45
N GLU A 774 6.08 -19.53 -9.83
CA GLU A 774 7.00 -20.66 -9.92
C GLU A 774 7.18 -21.16 -11.37
N GLU A 775 6.41 -20.65 -12.32
CA GLU A 775 6.53 -21.04 -13.73
C GLU A 775 7.78 -20.43 -14.36
N LYS A 776 8.49 -21.22 -15.19
CA LYS A 776 9.67 -20.79 -15.98
C LYS A 776 9.42 -19.55 -16.86
N LYS A 777 8.18 -19.06 -16.98
CA LYS A 777 7.77 -17.92 -17.80
C LYS A 777 7.91 -16.57 -17.08
N PHE A 778 7.78 -16.52 -15.75
CA PHE A 778 7.98 -15.29 -14.97
C PHE A 778 9.09 -15.52 -13.95
N ASP A 779 10.31 -15.34 -14.43
CA ASP A 779 11.50 -15.56 -13.64
C ASP A 779 11.93 -14.25 -12.97
N PHE A 780 11.41 -14.00 -11.76
CA PHE A 780 11.85 -12.88 -10.90
C PHE A 780 13.39 -12.88 -10.69
N LYS A 781 14.07 -14.01 -10.90
CA LYS A 781 15.53 -14.14 -10.75
C LYS A 781 16.27 -13.50 -11.93
N SER A 782 15.85 -13.78 -13.16
CA SER A 782 16.44 -13.16 -14.37
C SER A 782 15.88 -11.78 -14.71
N PHE A 783 14.73 -11.43 -14.15
CA PHE A 783 14.06 -10.12 -14.21
C PHE A 783 14.95 -8.96 -13.78
N PHE A 784 15.74 -9.18 -12.73
CA PHE A 784 16.64 -8.17 -12.18
C PHE A 784 18.02 -8.22 -12.85
N THR A 785 18.48 -9.38 -13.32
CA THR A 785 19.86 -9.53 -13.84
C THR A 785 20.04 -9.28 -15.34
N ASN A 786 18.98 -9.29 -16.17
CA ASN A 786 19.07 -9.26 -17.64
C ASN A 786 18.73 -7.90 -18.30
N GLY A 787 18.56 -6.82 -17.54
CA GLY A 787 18.08 -5.52 -18.02
C GLY A 787 19.09 -4.65 -18.81
N HIS A 788 20.16 -5.22 -19.37
CA HIS A 788 21.27 -4.45 -19.96
C HIS A 788 20.95 -3.71 -21.28
N ASP A 789 19.78 -3.92 -21.90
CA ASP A 789 19.56 -3.54 -23.30
C ASP A 789 18.35 -2.62 -23.53
N VAL A 790 18.08 -1.67 -22.63
CA VAL A 790 16.99 -0.70 -22.87
C VAL A 790 17.43 0.73 -22.70
N THR A 791 17.65 1.39 -23.84
CA THR A 791 17.74 2.84 -23.99
C THR A 791 16.49 3.50 -23.42
N VAL A 792 16.70 4.38 -22.46
CA VAL A 792 15.70 5.11 -21.69
C VAL A 792 15.14 6.25 -22.55
N ASP A 793 13.81 6.33 -22.66
CA ASP A 793 13.14 7.54 -23.16
C ASP A 793 12.87 8.46 -21.97
N GLU A 794 13.43 9.68 -21.99
CA GLU A 794 13.38 10.64 -20.87
C GLU A 794 11.95 11.11 -20.56
N ASP A 795 11.01 10.94 -21.50
CA ASP A 795 9.62 11.36 -21.38
C ASP A 795 8.80 10.45 -20.43
N GLU A 796 9.11 9.15 -20.30
CA GLU A 796 8.44 8.24 -19.33
C GLU A 796 8.81 8.56 -17.86
N ILE A 797 10.03 9.09 -17.65
CA ILE A 797 10.47 9.59 -16.34
C ILE A 797 9.66 10.83 -15.95
N PHE A 798 9.31 11.68 -16.92
CA PHE A 798 8.51 12.89 -16.71
C PHE A 798 7.03 12.60 -16.45
N GLU A 799 6.47 11.55 -17.05
CA GLU A 799 5.11 11.09 -16.73
C GLU A 799 5.02 10.52 -15.30
N LEU A 800 6.02 9.76 -14.84
CA LEU A 800 6.05 9.23 -13.48
C LEU A 800 6.07 10.33 -12.40
N PHE A 801 6.73 11.46 -12.68
CA PHE A 801 6.71 12.64 -11.79
C PHE A 801 5.42 13.45 -11.91
N ASN A 802 4.78 13.51 -13.09
CA ASN A 802 3.44 14.13 -13.23
C ASN A 802 2.35 13.25 -12.58
N MET A 803 2.51 11.93 -12.49
CA MET A 803 1.59 11.01 -11.78
C MET A 803 1.62 11.17 -10.25
N THR A 804 2.68 11.74 -9.68
CA THR A 804 2.69 12.17 -8.27
C THR A 804 2.25 13.62 -8.08
N SER A 805 2.00 14.39 -9.15
CA SER A 805 1.90 15.85 -9.03
C SER A 805 0.85 16.61 -9.85
N LYS A 806 0.06 15.97 -10.71
CA LYS A 806 -1.00 16.68 -11.45
C LYS A 806 -2.22 15.82 -11.76
N THR A 807 -3.35 16.19 -11.16
CA THR A 807 -4.61 16.32 -11.90
C THR A 807 -5.53 17.34 -11.23
N LYS A 808 -5.78 18.44 -11.94
CA LYS A 808 -6.94 19.31 -11.70
C LYS A 808 -8.18 18.58 -12.19
N TYR A 809 -9.24 18.58 -11.39
CA TYR A 809 -10.60 18.64 -11.93
C TYR A 809 -11.34 19.81 -11.30
N THR A 810 -11.82 20.69 -12.18
CA THR A 810 -12.89 21.64 -11.94
C THR A 810 -14.19 20.90 -11.67
N TRP A 811 -14.95 21.44 -10.71
CA TRP A 811 -16.34 21.12 -10.36
C TRP A 811 -17.23 20.71 -11.54
#